data_AF-A0A139WIC7-F1
#
_entry.id   AF-A0A139WIC7-F1
#
_cell.length_a   1.000
_cell.length_b   1.000
_cell.length_c   1.000
_cell.angle_alpha   90.00
_cell.angle_beta   90.00
_cell.angle_gamma   90.00
#
_symmetry.space_group_name_H-M   'P 1'
#
loop_
_entity.id
_entity.type
_entity.pdbx_description
1 polymer ?
#
loop_
_entity_poly.entity_id
_entity_poly.type
_entity_poly.pdbx_seq_one_letter_code
_entity_poly.pdbx_strand_id
1 'polypeptide(L)'
;MESKSLRSYFDTSLKCYHLYGLTTNSSRIRRFFTTYVLYPLMLSLYAMVLYNLRFKHHHIFEFAEVSVSATTFGNILIRKSLVVFSGSLNENVIDKHDQFWKYDSFSKTIAARCYRSMDLCQMLINFIMIGTTISIVVHCSLPLFLKDLLLPQSSWIPGNSSIARIVLYIMEIIVYIECLILMEMFDGLYLLMTVNLKVQFMLLRKAIESINVEKEDDEKCWQKMKDYCKYHKFLLSMHKTINKMYSQFFLYQYLLTIWGTCTTLFVIYNKSSTLAQITESVFIGSIINTLLIIIFIPASEIEIEAEKVAFAIYGIDWYNSKSLRIQKFVLFWLMHAQIPVQMSGAGMLNITRSQMLQIQRIGYSLSTLLSKLSMNFVLLFAFFTFWNKNAWGLIHGNFIEGRIIGGDVAKAAQFPFMASLEIKASTSAYFCAGALIHKNWILTSALCLYQANNVTVNLGSNSLNAYDPNRIQRFVESSKSTIIIHPDFNATSLQNDIGLIYIKTEIPLSENVQTIKLASINLPTLLKATALGWGQTSDANSTLAQDLQFVTVEIITNLECQAIFGSQITDSMVCVKGKDNEGPCYGDTGGPLVIRPLGSSVLEHVGLSTFFSGNGCESKDPSGYTRTYPYVDWIKDTINKK
;
A
#
# COMPACT_ATOMS: atom_id res chain seq x y z
N MET A 1 39.59 -11.69 -9.89
CA MET A 1 38.76 -10.52 -9.53
C MET A 1 39.19 -10.10 -8.14
N GLU A 2 39.91 -8.98 -8.03
CA GLU A 2 40.18 -8.37 -6.73
C GLU A 2 38.85 -8.07 -6.03
N SER A 3 38.71 -8.46 -4.76
CA SER A 3 37.48 -8.22 -3.99
C SER A 3 37.33 -6.71 -3.78
N LYS A 4 36.47 -6.06 -4.56
CA LYS A 4 36.04 -4.69 -4.26
C LYS A 4 35.38 -4.68 -2.89
N SER A 5 35.91 -3.88 -1.96
CA SER A 5 35.25 -3.72 -0.66
C SER A 5 33.85 -3.14 -0.85
N LEU A 6 32.87 -3.56 -0.04
CA LEU A 6 31.51 -3.01 -0.07
C LEU A 6 31.50 -1.47 -0.02
N ARG A 7 32.44 -0.88 0.75
CA ARG A 7 32.65 0.56 0.87
C ARG A 7 32.96 1.24 -0.48
N SER A 8 33.65 0.56 -1.39
CA SER A 8 33.99 1.12 -2.71
C SER A 8 32.78 1.46 -3.57
N TYR A 9 31.63 0.80 -3.38
CA TYR A 9 30.40 1.13 -4.09
C TYR A 9 29.77 2.45 -3.60
N PHE A 10 29.96 2.78 -2.32
CA PHE A 10 29.40 4.00 -1.72
C PHE A 10 30.30 5.22 -1.90
N ASP A 11 31.58 5.03 -2.25
CA ASP A 11 32.58 6.11 -2.30
C ASP A 11 32.17 7.29 -3.19
N THR A 12 31.54 7.05 -4.33
CA THR A 12 31.10 8.13 -5.24
C THR A 12 30.02 8.98 -4.58
N SER A 13 28.94 8.35 -4.10
CA SER A 13 27.83 9.05 -3.45
C SER A 13 28.26 9.71 -2.14
N LEU A 14 29.19 9.09 -1.39
CA LEU A 14 29.80 9.67 -0.19
C LEU A 14 30.69 10.88 -0.51
N LYS A 15 31.50 10.82 -1.58
CA LYS A 15 32.28 11.98 -2.04
C LYS A 15 31.37 13.14 -2.42
N CYS A 16 30.27 12.88 -3.13
CA CYS A 16 29.25 13.89 -3.41
C CYS A 16 28.66 14.47 -2.12
N TYR A 17 28.34 13.63 -1.14
CA TYR A 17 27.85 14.04 0.18
C TYR A 17 28.84 14.96 0.92
N HIS A 18 30.14 14.63 0.91
CA HIS A 18 31.20 15.46 1.49
C HIS A 18 31.43 16.77 0.72
N LEU A 19 31.41 16.72 -0.61
CA LEU A 19 31.55 17.90 -1.48
C LEU A 19 30.44 18.91 -1.22
N TYR A 20 29.22 18.42 -0.96
CA TYR A 20 28.05 19.24 -0.69
C TYR A 20 28.10 20.04 0.61
N GLY A 21 29.00 19.67 1.53
CA GLY A 21 29.23 20.45 2.75
C GLY A 21 28.17 20.26 3.84
N LEU A 22 27.45 19.13 3.83
CA LEU A 22 26.44 18.82 4.86
C LEU A 22 26.90 17.81 5.90
N THR A 23 28.12 17.26 5.76
CA THR A 23 28.75 16.43 6.79
C THR A 23 29.28 17.27 7.95
N THR A 24 29.25 16.74 9.17
CA THR A 24 29.86 17.29 10.38
C THR A 24 31.33 17.68 10.18
N ASN A 25 32.07 16.90 9.39
CA ASN A 25 33.48 17.14 9.07
C ASN A 25 33.72 18.09 7.88
N SER A 26 32.68 18.66 7.28
CA SER A 26 32.83 19.57 6.14
C SER A 26 33.24 20.99 6.56
N SER A 27 33.88 21.73 5.66
CA SER A 27 34.29 23.10 5.95
C SER A 27 33.07 24.00 6.19
N ARG A 28 33.16 24.86 7.22
CA ARG A 28 32.08 25.81 7.57
C ARG A 28 31.67 26.69 6.39
N ILE A 29 32.61 26.99 5.48
CA ILE A 29 32.39 27.79 4.27
C ILE A 29 31.47 27.06 3.28
N ARG A 30 31.71 25.76 3.02
CA ARG A 30 30.86 24.98 2.11
C ARG A 30 29.45 24.82 2.65
N ARG A 31 29.32 24.50 3.93
CA ARG A 31 28.01 24.43 4.60
C ARG A 31 27.28 25.77 4.52
N PHE A 32 27.99 26.88 4.75
CA PHE A 32 27.41 28.21 4.64
C PHE A 32 26.88 28.48 3.22
N PHE A 33 27.68 28.21 2.20
CA PHE A 33 27.30 28.41 0.81
C PHE A 33 26.09 27.54 0.41
N THR A 34 26.12 26.24 0.73
CA THR A 34 25.05 25.29 0.40
C THR A 34 23.72 25.64 1.08
N THR A 35 23.75 26.05 2.35
CA THR A 35 22.54 26.31 3.15
C THR A 35 22.02 27.74 3.01
N TYR A 36 22.89 28.75 2.93
CA TYR A 36 22.47 30.16 2.97
C TYR A 36 22.57 30.88 1.63
N VAL A 37 23.25 30.31 0.62
CA VAL A 37 23.33 30.91 -0.73
C VAL A 37 22.50 30.09 -1.72
N LEU A 38 22.86 28.82 -1.90
CA LEU A 38 22.23 27.98 -2.93
C LEU A 38 20.79 27.57 -2.61
N TYR A 39 20.47 27.31 -1.33
CA TYR A 39 19.10 26.92 -0.97
C TYR A 39 18.09 28.06 -1.14
N PRO A 40 18.33 29.29 -0.62
CA PRO A 40 17.46 30.43 -0.91
C PRO A 40 17.35 30.77 -2.40
N LEU A 41 18.44 30.61 -3.16
CA LEU A 41 18.44 30.77 -4.61
C LEU A 41 17.39 29.86 -5.27
N MET A 42 17.41 28.56 -4.98
CA MET A 42 16.44 27.61 -5.53
C MET A 42 15.01 27.91 -5.10
N LEU A 43 14.82 28.34 -3.85
CA LEU A 43 13.51 28.73 -3.33
C LEU A 43 12.96 29.96 -4.07
N SER A 44 13.83 30.93 -4.37
CA SER A 44 13.46 32.13 -5.15
C SER A 44 13.10 31.78 -6.60
N LEU A 45 13.86 30.92 -7.26
CA LEU A 45 13.53 30.44 -8.62
C LEU A 45 12.21 29.69 -8.64
N TYR A 46 12.00 28.79 -7.68
CA TYR A 46 10.74 28.05 -7.57
C TYR A 46 9.54 28.99 -7.35
N ALA A 47 9.70 30.02 -6.52
CA ALA A 47 8.69 31.05 -6.35
C ALA A 47 8.40 31.83 -7.64
N MET A 48 9.42 32.12 -8.45
CA MET A 48 9.24 32.77 -9.77
C MET A 48 8.51 31.87 -10.77
N VAL A 49 8.76 30.57 -10.76
CA VAL A 49 8.03 29.59 -11.58
C VAL A 49 6.55 29.54 -11.17
N LEU A 50 6.26 29.44 -9.86
CA LEU A 50 4.88 29.47 -9.36
C LEU A 50 4.18 30.80 -9.66
N TYR A 51 4.90 31.92 -9.56
CA TYR A 51 4.36 33.23 -9.90
C TYR A 51 4.04 33.35 -11.40
N ASN A 52 4.78 32.64 -12.27
CA ASN A 52 4.52 32.60 -13.70
C ASN A 52 3.15 32.00 -14.05
N LEU A 53 2.61 31.10 -13.20
CA LEU A 53 1.26 30.55 -13.37
C LEU A 53 0.18 31.63 -13.40
N ARG A 54 0.41 32.78 -12.75
CA ARG A 54 -0.53 33.91 -12.74
C ARG A 54 -0.65 34.58 -14.11
N PHE A 55 0.36 34.50 -14.96
CA PHE A 55 0.37 35.14 -16.28
C PHE A 55 0.08 34.15 -17.41
N LYS A 56 0.63 32.93 -17.31
CA LYS A 56 0.46 31.85 -18.29
C LYS A 56 -0.77 30.96 -18.01
N HIS A 57 -1.95 31.57 -17.85
CA HIS A 57 -3.20 30.87 -17.54
C HIS A 57 -4.27 30.98 -18.64
N HIS A 58 -4.00 31.72 -19.72
CA HIS A 58 -4.97 31.94 -20.81
C HIS A 58 -4.99 30.81 -21.84
N HIS A 59 -3.87 30.10 -22.03
CA HIS A 59 -3.77 28.92 -22.88
C HIS A 59 -3.34 27.69 -22.07
N ILE A 60 -4.04 26.57 -22.28
CA ILE A 60 -3.82 25.32 -21.52
C ILE A 60 -2.40 24.75 -21.70
N PHE A 61 -1.79 24.99 -22.87
CA PHE A 61 -0.42 24.55 -23.15
C PHE A 61 0.64 25.38 -22.42
N GLU A 62 0.41 26.68 -22.25
CA GLU A 62 1.30 27.54 -21.45
C GLU A 62 1.22 27.16 -19.96
N PHE A 63 0.02 26.83 -19.48
CA PHE A 63 -0.18 26.31 -18.14
C PHE A 63 0.53 24.96 -17.94
N ALA A 64 0.43 24.05 -18.92
CA ALA A 64 1.11 22.76 -18.89
C ALA A 64 2.64 22.91 -18.86
N GLU A 65 3.19 23.83 -19.65
CA GLU A 65 4.62 24.16 -19.66
C GLU A 65 5.11 24.62 -18.28
N VAL A 66 4.43 25.60 -17.66
CA VAL A 66 4.80 26.08 -16.31
C VAL A 66 4.59 25.00 -15.24
N SER A 67 3.57 24.15 -15.40
CA SER A 67 3.30 23.02 -14.49
C SER A 67 4.41 21.97 -14.51
N VAL A 68 4.97 21.69 -15.69
CA VAL A 68 6.15 20.85 -15.87
C VAL A 68 7.37 21.47 -15.18
N SER A 69 7.61 22.76 -15.39
CA SER A 69 8.70 23.49 -14.71
C SER A 69 8.57 23.43 -13.19
N ALA A 70 7.35 23.63 -12.66
CA ALA A 70 7.06 23.54 -11.23
C ALA A 70 7.31 22.13 -10.69
N THR A 71 6.98 21.08 -11.46
CA THR A 71 7.23 19.70 -11.07
C THR A 71 8.73 19.40 -11.01
N THR A 72 9.48 19.84 -12.02
CA THR A 72 10.94 19.61 -12.10
C THR A 72 11.69 20.32 -10.97
N PHE A 73 11.47 21.62 -10.79
CA PHE A 73 12.13 22.37 -9.70
C PHE A 73 11.64 21.95 -8.32
N GLY A 74 10.35 21.61 -8.18
CA GLY A 74 9.82 21.07 -6.94
C GLY A 74 10.55 19.79 -6.50
N ASN A 75 10.77 18.86 -7.43
CA ASN A 75 11.53 17.62 -7.17
C ASN A 75 12.96 17.88 -6.69
N ILE A 76 13.65 18.87 -7.26
CA ILE A 76 15.02 19.26 -6.87
C ILE A 76 15.01 19.92 -5.49
N LEU A 77 14.06 20.85 -5.27
CA LEU A 77 13.95 21.60 -4.02
C LEU A 77 13.61 20.69 -2.83
N ILE A 78 12.73 19.71 -3.02
CA ILE A 78 12.39 18.73 -1.97
C ILE A 78 13.60 17.90 -1.59
N ARG A 79 14.36 17.37 -2.57
CA ARG A 79 15.62 16.65 -2.30
C ARG A 79 16.58 17.51 -1.49
N LYS A 80 16.82 18.74 -1.92
CA LYS A 80 17.68 19.68 -1.17
C LYS A 80 17.20 19.86 0.26
N SER A 81 15.91 20.17 0.43
CA SER A 81 15.32 20.43 1.74
C SER A 81 15.54 19.24 2.66
N LEU A 82 15.25 18.03 2.19
CA LEU A 82 15.42 16.81 2.98
C LEU A 82 16.87 16.52 3.32
N VAL A 83 17.81 16.73 2.40
CA VAL A 83 19.24 16.53 2.71
C VAL A 83 19.70 17.53 3.78
N VAL A 84 19.27 18.78 3.71
CA VAL A 84 19.62 19.82 4.69
C VAL A 84 19.02 19.52 6.07
N PHE A 85 17.77 19.06 6.14
CA PHE A 85 17.09 18.77 7.42
C PHE A 85 17.44 17.40 8.01
N SER A 86 17.77 16.41 7.18
CA SER A 86 18.05 15.01 7.60
C SER A 86 19.53 14.68 7.75
N GLY A 87 20.42 15.69 7.85
CA GLY A 87 21.88 15.50 7.90
C GLY A 87 22.35 14.48 8.96
N SER A 88 21.81 14.55 10.18
CA SER A 88 22.19 13.61 11.26
C SER A 88 21.73 12.17 11.05
N LEU A 89 20.62 11.97 10.33
CA LEU A 89 20.14 10.64 9.96
C LEU A 89 21.01 10.03 8.87
N ASN A 90 21.41 10.81 7.86
CA ASN A 90 22.33 10.37 6.81
C ASN A 90 23.64 9.85 7.42
N GLU A 91 24.25 10.60 8.34
CA GLU A 91 25.49 10.18 9.02
C GLU A 91 25.31 8.88 9.80
N ASN A 92 24.21 8.73 10.54
CA ASN A 92 23.91 7.50 11.29
C ASN A 92 23.81 6.27 10.37
N VAL A 93 23.20 6.42 9.19
CA VAL A 93 23.11 5.32 8.21
C VAL A 93 24.48 5.01 7.61
N ILE A 94 25.28 6.03 7.30
CA ILE A 94 26.64 5.88 6.80
C ILE A 94 27.54 5.20 7.84
N ASP A 95 27.46 5.57 9.12
CA ASP A 95 28.27 4.97 10.18
C ASP A 95 27.90 3.51 10.44
N LYS A 96 26.60 3.19 10.36
CA LYS A 96 26.13 1.81 10.52
C LYS A 96 26.43 0.91 9.34
N HIS A 97 26.74 1.47 8.16
CA HIS A 97 27.04 0.69 6.96
C HIS A 97 28.18 -0.31 7.18
N ASP A 98 29.22 0.07 7.94
CA ASP A 98 30.40 -0.78 8.16
C ASP A 98 30.09 -2.04 8.99
N GLN A 99 28.89 -2.13 9.58
CA GLN A 99 28.42 -3.29 10.36
C GLN A 99 27.77 -4.38 9.49
N PHE A 100 27.56 -4.14 8.19
CA PHE A 100 27.04 -5.15 7.28
C PHE A 100 28.02 -6.32 7.12
N TRP A 101 27.47 -7.53 6.94
CA TRP A 101 28.30 -8.71 6.63
C TRP A 101 29.05 -8.53 5.31
N LYS A 102 30.33 -8.87 5.35
CA LYS A 102 31.19 -8.92 4.15
C LYS A 102 30.78 -10.09 3.28
N TYR A 103 30.61 -9.86 1.98
CA TYR A 103 30.19 -10.92 1.05
C TYR A 103 31.17 -12.08 0.98
N ASP A 104 32.47 -11.82 1.16
CA ASP A 104 33.53 -12.83 1.12
C ASP A 104 33.49 -13.81 2.30
N SER A 105 32.70 -13.53 3.33
CA SER A 105 32.47 -14.47 4.44
C SER A 105 31.58 -15.65 4.05
N PHE A 106 30.92 -15.59 2.89
CA PHE A 106 30.08 -16.64 2.34
C PHE A 106 30.77 -17.40 1.20
N SER A 107 30.14 -18.46 0.68
CA SER A 107 30.70 -19.24 -0.42
C SER A 107 30.98 -18.37 -1.66
N LYS A 108 32.00 -18.73 -2.44
CA LYS A 108 32.42 -17.96 -3.64
C LYS A 108 31.27 -17.72 -4.62
N THR A 109 30.34 -18.67 -4.76
CA THR A 109 29.17 -18.55 -5.64
C THR A 109 28.16 -17.53 -5.12
N ILE A 110 27.90 -17.51 -3.81
CA ILE A 110 27.00 -16.53 -3.17
C ILE A 110 27.62 -15.14 -3.20
N ALA A 111 28.91 -15.02 -2.86
CA ALA A 111 29.65 -13.76 -2.90
C ALA A 111 29.62 -13.15 -4.32
N ALA A 112 29.90 -13.95 -5.36
CA ALA A 112 29.82 -13.50 -6.75
C ALA A 112 28.44 -12.98 -7.15
N ARG A 113 27.35 -13.61 -6.67
CA ARG A 113 25.98 -13.15 -6.91
C ARG A 113 25.69 -11.82 -6.20
N CYS A 114 26.21 -11.61 -4.99
CA CYS A 114 26.09 -10.37 -4.25
C CYS A 114 26.81 -9.23 -4.98
N TYR A 115 28.07 -9.43 -5.35
CA TYR A 115 28.84 -8.45 -6.13
C TYR A 115 28.17 -8.12 -7.46
N ARG A 116 27.67 -9.12 -8.20
CA ARG A 116 26.93 -8.88 -9.45
C ARG A 116 25.69 -8.00 -9.25
N SER A 117 24.99 -8.15 -8.12
CA SER A 117 23.82 -7.32 -7.81
C SER A 117 24.22 -5.86 -7.52
N MET A 118 25.31 -5.66 -6.80
CA MET A 118 25.86 -4.32 -6.54
C MET A 118 26.45 -3.68 -7.81
N ASP A 119 27.13 -4.45 -8.66
CA ASP A 119 27.66 -3.98 -9.95
C ASP A 119 26.52 -3.54 -10.88
N LEU A 120 25.42 -4.30 -10.95
CA LEU A 120 24.22 -3.91 -11.71
C LEU A 120 23.61 -2.61 -11.17
N CYS A 121 23.54 -2.46 -9.85
CA CYS A 121 23.09 -1.23 -9.20
C CYS A 121 23.99 -0.03 -9.58
N GLN A 122 25.32 -0.19 -9.50
CA GLN A 122 26.25 0.87 -9.87
C GLN A 122 26.18 1.23 -11.36
N MET A 123 26.05 0.22 -12.24
CA MET A 123 25.85 0.46 -13.68
C MET A 123 24.56 1.23 -13.94
N LEU A 124 23.47 0.91 -13.23
CA LEU A 124 22.20 1.63 -13.34
C LEU A 124 22.35 3.09 -12.89
N ILE A 125 23.00 3.34 -11.74
CA ILE A 125 23.29 4.70 -11.26
C ILE A 125 24.10 5.48 -12.29
N ASN A 126 25.19 4.91 -12.80
CA ASN A 126 26.02 5.54 -13.82
C ASN A 126 25.22 5.85 -15.10
N PHE A 127 24.35 4.94 -15.53
CA PHE A 127 23.48 5.15 -16.69
C PHE A 127 22.50 6.31 -16.48
N ILE A 128 21.87 6.38 -15.30
CA ILE A 128 20.98 7.49 -14.92
C ILE A 128 21.77 8.81 -14.87
N MET A 129 22.97 8.82 -14.31
CA MET A 129 23.81 10.02 -14.22
C MET A 129 24.27 10.50 -15.60
N ILE A 130 24.64 9.60 -16.50
CA ILE A 130 24.98 9.96 -17.89
C ILE A 130 23.73 10.51 -18.60
N GLY A 131 22.60 9.82 -18.50
CA GLY A 131 21.34 10.26 -19.12
C GLY A 131 20.86 11.62 -18.63
N THR A 132 20.93 11.88 -17.32
CA THR A 132 20.59 13.18 -16.72
C THR A 132 21.57 14.27 -17.12
N THR A 133 22.86 13.97 -17.23
CA THR A 133 23.86 14.94 -17.72
C THR A 133 23.57 15.34 -19.17
N ILE A 134 23.30 14.36 -20.05
CA ILE A 134 22.93 14.63 -21.44
C ILE A 134 21.62 15.45 -21.50
N SER A 135 20.63 15.07 -20.70
CA SER A 135 19.35 15.78 -20.60
C SER A 135 19.53 17.24 -20.23
N ILE A 136 20.33 17.53 -19.20
CA ILE A 136 20.60 18.88 -18.73
C ILE A 136 21.32 19.70 -19.79
N VAL A 137 22.32 19.12 -20.47
CA VAL A 137 23.06 19.80 -21.54
C VAL A 137 22.12 20.15 -22.70
N VAL A 138 21.26 19.22 -23.11
CA VAL A 138 20.26 19.47 -24.16
C VAL A 138 19.28 20.57 -23.73
N HIS A 139 18.71 20.49 -22.53
CA HIS A 139 17.76 21.50 -22.04
C HIS A 139 18.38 22.89 -21.88
N CYS A 140 19.62 22.98 -21.37
CA CYS A 140 20.30 24.27 -21.21
C CYS A 140 20.68 24.87 -22.56
N SER A 141 21.01 24.06 -23.57
CA SER A 141 21.41 24.56 -24.89
C SER A 141 20.23 24.92 -25.80
N LEU A 142 19.03 24.37 -25.57
CA LEU A 142 17.85 24.59 -26.42
C LEU A 142 17.46 26.08 -26.62
N PRO A 143 17.49 26.96 -25.60
CA PRO A 143 17.22 28.40 -25.77
C PRO A 143 18.21 29.13 -26.68
N LEU A 144 19.39 28.55 -26.95
CA LEU A 144 20.37 29.15 -27.88
C LEU A 144 19.99 28.93 -29.35
N PHE A 145 19.18 27.92 -29.63
CA PHE A 145 18.79 27.52 -31.00
C PHE A 145 17.35 27.91 -31.34
N LEU A 146 16.46 27.98 -30.35
CA LEU A 146 15.05 28.32 -30.54
C LEU A 146 14.78 29.78 -30.10
N LYS A 147 14.46 30.65 -31.06
CA LYS A 147 14.21 32.08 -30.80
C LYS A 147 13.02 32.36 -29.86
N ASP A 148 12.09 31.44 -29.77
CA ASP A 148 10.87 31.56 -28.96
C ASP A 148 11.09 31.12 -27.50
N LEU A 149 12.20 30.44 -27.20
CA LEU A 149 12.52 29.93 -25.87
C LEU A 149 13.52 30.86 -25.17
N LEU A 150 13.08 31.54 -24.11
CA LEU A 150 13.88 32.56 -23.43
C LEU A 150 14.75 32.00 -22.29
N LEU A 151 14.35 30.88 -21.71
CA LEU A 151 14.97 30.24 -20.55
C LEU A 151 14.85 28.71 -20.69
N PRO A 152 15.78 27.92 -20.10
CA PRO A 152 15.69 26.46 -20.06
C PRO A 152 14.40 25.94 -19.43
N GLN A 153 13.87 26.64 -18.41
CA GLN A 153 12.56 26.40 -17.82
C GLN A 153 11.70 27.66 -17.79
N SER A 154 10.39 27.46 -17.74
CA SER A 154 9.42 28.54 -17.82
C SER A 154 9.29 29.29 -16.50
N SER A 155 10.11 30.32 -16.31
CA SER A 155 10.14 31.16 -15.12
C SER A 155 9.62 32.58 -15.42
N TRP A 156 9.02 33.26 -14.44
CA TRP A 156 8.63 34.66 -14.58
C TRP A 156 9.87 35.58 -14.62
N ILE A 157 9.92 36.50 -15.58
CA ILE A 157 11.05 37.43 -15.77
C ILE A 157 10.66 38.85 -15.28
N PRO A 158 11.29 39.36 -14.22
CA PRO A 158 11.02 40.70 -13.71
C PRO A 158 11.27 41.80 -14.76
N GLY A 159 10.24 42.60 -15.04
CA GLY A 159 10.31 43.76 -15.96
C GLY A 159 10.67 43.41 -17.41
N ASN A 160 10.65 42.12 -17.78
CA ASN A 160 11.11 41.58 -19.07
C ASN A 160 12.47 42.15 -19.53
N SER A 161 13.34 42.47 -18.57
CA SER A 161 14.64 43.10 -18.86
C SER A 161 15.65 42.06 -19.36
N SER A 162 16.50 42.45 -20.32
CA SER A 162 17.56 41.58 -20.85
C SER A 162 18.54 41.13 -19.76
N ILE A 163 18.78 41.96 -18.75
CA ILE A 163 19.65 41.65 -17.62
C ILE A 163 19.03 40.58 -16.73
N ALA A 164 17.73 40.70 -16.38
CA ALA A 164 17.04 39.69 -15.58
C ALA A 164 17.02 38.33 -16.28
N ARG A 165 16.87 38.31 -17.61
CA ARG A 165 16.94 37.06 -18.41
C ARG A 165 18.30 36.37 -18.28
N ILE A 166 19.40 37.11 -18.43
CA ILE A 166 20.76 36.56 -18.31
C ILE A 166 21.01 36.03 -16.89
N VAL A 167 20.59 36.77 -15.88
CA VAL A 167 20.74 36.36 -14.48
C VAL A 167 19.96 35.07 -14.22
N LEU A 168 18.69 35.00 -14.61
CA LEU A 168 17.85 33.80 -14.42
C LEU A 168 18.42 32.59 -15.17
N TYR A 169 18.91 32.79 -16.40
CA TYR A 169 19.54 31.74 -17.18
C TYR A 169 20.76 31.13 -16.46
N ILE A 170 21.64 31.99 -15.91
CA ILE A 170 22.79 31.54 -15.12
C ILE A 170 22.33 30.82 -13.84
N MET A 171 21.32 31.35 -13.17
CA MET A 171 20.78 30.74 -11.95
C MET A 171 20.19 29.34 -12.22
N GLU A 172 19.43 29.16 -13.30
CA GLU A 172 18.87 27.85 -13.68
C GLU A 172 19.98 26.83 -13.99
N ILE A 173 21.06 27.24 -14.67
CA ILE A 173 22.23 26.38 -14.90
C ILE A 173 22.85 25.93 -13.58
N ILE A 174 23.02 26.84 -12.61
CA ILE A 174 23.55 26.49 -11.28
C ILE A 174 22.65 25.45 -10.60
N VAL A 175 21.32 25.61 -10.68
CA VAL A 175 20.37 24.65 -10.11
C VAL A 175 20.44 23.28 -10.80
N TYR A 176 20.65 23.25 -12.11
CA TYR A 176 20.82 21.99 -12.83
C TYR A 176 22.13 21.28 -12.48
N ILE A 177 23.23 22.02 -12.29
CA ILE A 177 24.48 21.45 -11.80
C ILE A 177 24.29 20.87 -10.39
N GLU A 178 23.59 21.60 -9.52
CA GLU A 178 23.21 21.13 -8.18
C GLU A 178 22.32 19.88 -8.24
N CYS A 179 21.43 19.78 -9.23
CA CYS A 179 20.57 18.61 -9.45
C CYS A 179 21.40 17.35 -9.66
N LEU A 180 22.47 17.38 -10.47
CA LEU A 180 23.35 16.23 -10.68
C LEU A 180 23.96 15.72 -9.37
N ILE A 181 24.44 16.64 -8.53
CA ILE A 181 25.04 16.29 -7.24
C ILE A 181 23.97 15.71 -6.31
N LEU A 182 22.78 16.31 -6.27
CA LEU A 182 21.66 15.83 -5.46
C LEU A 182 21.16 14.45 -5.89
N MET A 183 21.08 14.17 -7.20
CA MET A 183 20.65 12.87 -7.74
C MET A 183 21.61 11.75 -7.31
N GLU A 184 22.92 11.94 -7.50
CA GLU A 184 23.92 10.94 -7.10
C GLU A 184 23.93 10.72 -5.58
N MET A 185 23.90 11.81 -4.82
CA MET A 185 24.01 11.79 -3.37
C MET A 185 22.73 11.27 -2.68
N PHE A 186 21.54 11.57 -3.21
CA PHE A 186 20.27 11.23 -2.57
C PHE A 186 19.64 9.97 -3.16
N ASP A 187 19.42 9.94 -4.48
CA ASP A 187 18.78 8.83 -5.16
C ASP A 187 19.77 7.66 -5.38
N GLY A 188 21.05 7.97 -5.70
CA GLY A 188 22.10 6.96 -5.79
C GLY A 188 22.36 6.26 -4.46
N LEU A 189 22.45 7.04 -3.37
CA LEU A 189 22.61 6.51 -2.01
C LEU A 189 21.40 5.65 -1.60
N TYR A 190 20.18 6.11 -1.89
CA TYR A 190 18.96 5.32 -1.65
C TYR A 190 19.03 3.96 -2.35
N LEU A 191 19.39 3.96 -3.64
CA LEU A 191 19.42 2.74 -4.44
C LEU A 191 20.49 1.77 -3.93
N LEU A 192 21.70 2.25 -3.65
CA LEU A 192 22.78 1.44 -3.08
C LEU A 192 22.39 0.85 -1.72
N MET A 193 21.81 1.65 -0.83
CA MET A 193 21.39 1.20 0.50
C MET A 193 20.27 0.17 0.43
N THR A 194 19.27 0.38 -0.41
CA THR A 194 18.13 -0.53 -0.53
C THR A 194 18.50 -1.85 -1.19
N VAL A 195 19.32 -1.81 -2.25
CA VAL A 195 19.83 -3.02 -2.90
C VAL A 195 20.77 -3.80 -1.97
N ASN A 196 21.67 -3.11 -1.26
CA ASN A 196 22.52 -3.77 -0.26
C ASN A 196 21.67 -4.39 0.85
N LEU A 197 20.67 -3.67 1.39
CA LEU A 197 19.80 -4.19 2.43
C LEU A 197 19.04 -5.45 1.97
N LYS A 198 18.51 -5.46 0.75
CA LYS A 198 17.93 -6.66 0.11
C LYS A 198 18.94 -7.81 0.07
N VAL A 199 20.16 -7.56 -0.41
CA VAL A 199 21.23 -8.58 -0.47
C VAL A 199 21.55 -9.12 0.93
N GLN A 200 21.53 -8.27 1.96
CA GLN A 200 21.80 -8.67 3.33
C GLN A 200 20.68 -9.53 3.92
N PHE A 201 19.41 -9.24 3.62
CA PHE A 201 18.29 -10.15 3.95
C PHE A 201 18.45 -11.50 3.23
N MET A 202 18.85 -11.49 1.96
CA MET A 202 19.14 -12.72 1.20
C MET A 202 20.27 -13.54 1.85
N LEU A 203 21.35 -12.90 2.30
CA LEU A 203 22.47 -13.54 3.00
C LEU A 203 22.04 -14.11 4.35
N LEU A 204 21.29 -13.36 5.13
CA LEU A 204 20.71 -13.82 6.40
C LEU A 204 19.84 -15.05 6.19
N ARG A 205 18.96 -15.04 5.18
CA ARG A 205 18.17 -16.22 4.80
C ARG A 205 19.07 -17.43 4.52
N LYS A 206 20.10 -17.27 3.69
CA LYS A 206 21.03 -18.36 3.34
C LYS A 206 21.81 -18.87 4.54
N ALA A 207 22.17 -17.99 5.47
CA ALA A 207 22.81 -18.36 6.73
C ALA A 207 21.86 -19.18 7.61
N ILE A 208 20.58 -18.80 7.68
CA ILE A 208 19.55 -19.53 8.43
C ILE A 208 19.27 -20.90 7.83
N GLU A 209 19.12 -21.00 6.50
CA GLU A 209 18.93 -22.26 5.77
C GLU A 209 20.11 -23.24 5.97
N SER A 210 21.29 -22.76 6.37
CA SER A 210 22.45 -23.61 6.65
C SER A 210 22.45 -24.24 8.05
N ILE A 211 21.51 -23.85 8.93
CA ILE A 211 21.40 -24.42 10.27
C ILE A 211 20.84 -25.83 10.15
N ASN A 212 21.59 -26.82 10.64
CA ASN A 212 21.13 -28.20 10.76
C ASN A 212 21.12 -28.60 12.23
N VAL A 213 19.91 -28.68 12.81
CA VAL A 213 19.71 -28.93 14.25
C VAL A 213 20.02 -30.39 14.62
N GLU A 214 19.95 -31.34 13.67
CA GLU A 214 20.20 -32.75 13.94
C GLU A 214 21.70 -33.10 13.98
N LYS A 215 22.53 -32.36 13.24
CA LYS A 215 23.96 -32.67 13.05
C LYS A 215 24.90 -31.81 13.89
N GLU A 216 24.45 -30.66 14.38
CA GLU A 216 25.28 -29.73 15.16
C GLU A 216 24.99 -29.81 16.66
N ASP A 217 26.01 -29.54 17.48
CA ASP A 217 25.87 -29.42 18.93
C ASP A 217 24.88 -28.30 19.31
N ASP A 218 24.04 -28.55 20.31
CA ASP A 218 22.92 -27.68 20.70
C ASP A 218 23.41 -26.26 21.09
N GLU A 219 24.55 -26.14 21.77
CA GLU A 219 25.09 -24.83 22.20
C GLU A 219 25.69 -24.06 21.01
N LYS A 220 26.30 -24.77 20.06
CA LYS A 220 26.81 -24.17 18.81
C LYS A 220 25.66 -23.68 17.93
N CYS A 221 24.60 -24.48 17.80
CA CYS A 221 23.38 -24.13 17.09
C CYS A 221 22.70 -22.91 17.73
N TRP A 222 22.58 -22.91 19.06
CA TRP A 222 22.06 -21.81 19.84
C TRP A 222 22.83 -20.49 19.62
N GLN A 223 24.16 -20.54 19.66
CA GLN A 223 24.99 -19.36 19.47
C GLN A 223 24.83 -18.77 18.06
N LYS A 224 24.81 -19.62 17.02
CA LYS A 224 24.53 -19.17 15.64
C LYS A 224 23.16 -18.50 15.52
N MET A 225 22.11 -19.11 16.09
CA MET A 225 20.77 -18.53 16.07
C MET A 225 20.71 -17.16 16.76
N LYS A 226 21.41 -17.00 17.89
CA LYS A 226 21.54 -15.70 18.56
C LYS A 226 22.21 -14.66 17.68
N ASP A 227 23.32 -15.02 17.05
CA ASP A 227 24.07 -14.09 16.20
C ASP A 227 23.26 -13.67 14.98
N TYR A 228 22.54 -14.61 14.35
CA TYR A 228 21.65 -14.33 13.22
C TYR A 228 20.42 -13.51 13.63
N CYS A 229 19.84 -13.76 14.81
CA CYS A 229 18.76 -12.94 15.35
C CYS A 229 19.22 -11.52 15.65
N LYS A 230 20.42 -11.35 16.22
CA LYS A 230 21.04 -10.03 16.44
C LYS A 230 21.25 -9.31 15.11
N TYR A 231 21.72 -10.01 14.09
CA TYR A 231 21.88 -9.45 12.75
C TYR A 231 20.54 -9.09 12.11
N HIS A 232 19.51 -9.93 12.25
CA HIS A 232 18.15 -9.62 11.79
C HIS A 232 17.64 -8.31 12.43
N LYS A 233 17.80 -8.13 13.75
CA LYS A 233 17.44 -6.88 14.43
C LYS A 233 18.20 -5.67 13.89
N PHE A 234 19.48 -5.84 13.56
CA PHE A 234 20.27 -4.79 12.91
C PHE A 234 19.69 -4.43 11.52
N LEU A 235 19.35 -5.41 10.68
CA LEU A 235 18.74 -5.15 9.37
C LEU A 235 17.39 -4.43 9.50
N LEU A 236 16.54 -4.81 10.44
CA LEU A 236 15.26 -4.12 10.72
C LEU A 236 15.48 -2.69 11.21
N SER A 237 16.48 -2.46 12.06
CA SER A 237 16.87 -1.12 12.51
C SER A 237 17.39 -0.26 11.35
N MET A 238 18.19 -0.83 10.44
CA MET A 238 18.66 -0.16 9.23
C MET A 238 17.50 0.21 8.31
N HIS A 239 16.60 -0.74 8.04
CA HIS A 239 15.38 -0.50 7.29
C HIS A 239 14.57 0.66 7.88
N LYS A 240 14.32 0.65 9.19
CA LYS A 240 13.56 1.72 9.88
C LYS A 240 14.24 3.09 9.76
N THR A 241 15.57 3.12 9.82
CA THR A 241 16.34 4.37 9.70
C THR A 241 16.26 4.92 8.27
N ILE A 242 16.43 4.07 7.26
CA ILE A 242 16.27 4.43 5.85
C ILE A 242 14.84 4.90 5.58
N ASN A 243 13.83 4.16 6.04
CA ASN A 243 12.42 4.55 5.87
C ASN A 243 12.16 5.93 6.48
N LYS A 244 12.61 6.18 7.72
CA LYS A 244 12.45 7.48 8.38
C LYS A 244 13.08 8.63 7.58
N MET A 245 14.21 8.38 6.94
CA MET A 245 14.96 9.36 6.16
C MET A 245 14.24 9.75 4.85
N TYR A 246 13.65 8.76 4.16
CA TYR A 246 12.96 8.96 2.88
C TYR A 246 11.43 9.03 2.98
N SER A 247 10.86 8.88 4.18
CA SER A 247 9.41 8.80 4.37
C SER A 247 8.68 10.05 3.85
N GLN A 248 9.17 11.24 4.16
CA GLN A 248 8.59 12.48 3.65
C GLN A 248 8.82 12.64 2.13
N PHE A 249 10.00 12.24 1.65
CA PHE A 249 10.31 12.26 0.21
C PHE A 249 9.29 11.48 -0.60
N PHE A 250 8.95 10.26 -0.18
CA PHE A 250 8.03 9.42 -0.92
C PHE A 250 6.65 10.04 -1.08
N LEU A 251 6.13 10.72 -0.05
CA LEU A 251 4.84 11.39 -0.13
C LEU A 251 4.86 12.54 -1.16
N TYR A 252 5.86 13.40 -1.10
CA TYR A 252 5.97 14.51 -2.05
C TYR A 252 6.24 14.02 -3.47
N GLN A 253 7.11 13.03 -3.62
CA GLN A 253 7.39 12.41 -4.91
C GLN A 253 6.14 11.76 -5.50
N TYR A 254 5.30 11.11 -4.69
CA TYR A 254 4.01 10.57 -5.13
C TYR A 254 3.10 11.64 -5.73
N LEU A 255 2.90 12.76 -5.02
CA LEU A 255 2.05 13.85 -5.51
C LEU A 255 2.59 14.49 -6.79
N LEU A 256 3.90 14.77 -6.83
CA LEU A 256 4.55 15.37 -7.99
C LEU A 256 4.56 14.44 -9.21
N THR A 257 4.66 13.12 -9.01
CA THR A 257 4.65 12.15 -10.11
C THR A 257 3.25 11.97 -10.69
N ILE A 258 2.20 11.96 -9.87
CA ILE A 258 0.81 11.98 -10.36
C ILE A 258 0.56 13.24 -11.19
N TRP A 259 0.96 14.40 -10.67
CA TRP A 259 0.80 15.67 -11.38
C TRP A 259 1.60 15.70 -12.69
N GLY A 260 2.88 15.31 -12.65
CA GLY A 260 3.75 15.27 -13.82
C GLY A 260 3.29 14.27 -14.89
N THR A 261 2.84 13.07 -14.49
CA THR A 261 2.27 12.10 -15.45
C THR A 261 0.97 12.61 -16.05
N CYS A 262 0.11 13.25 -15.25
CA CYS A 262 -1.14 13.83 -15.73
C CYS A 262 -0.90 14.92 -16.80
N THR A 263 0.01 15.86 -16.54
CA THR A 263 0.34 16.95 -17.48
C THR A 263 0.99 16.45 -18.77
N THR A 264 1.95 15.53 -18.67
CA THR A 264 2.65 14.98 -19.86
C THR A 264 1.71 14.15 -20.74
N LEU A 265 0.86 13.31 -20.15
CA LEU A 265 -0.14 12.55 -20.91
C LEU A 265 -1.19 13.46 -21.55
N PHE A 266 -1.59 14.53 -20.87
CA PHE A 266 -2.52 15.51 -21.44
C PHE A 266 -1.94 16.13 -22.72
N VAL A 267 -0.68 16.58 -22.69
CA VAL A 267 -0.02 17.16 -23.87
C VAL A 267 0.15 16.11 -24.99
N ILE A 268 0.50 14.86 -24.66
CA ILE A 268 0.67 13.79 -25.65
C ILE A 268 -0.64 13.44 -26.36
N TYR A 269 -1.75 13.37 -25.64
CA TYR A 269 -3.04 12.95 -26.20
C TYR A 269 -3.86 14.07 -26.83
N ASN A 270 -3.49 15.33 -26.61
CA ASN A 270 -4.22 16.46 -27.16
C ASN A 270 -3.88 16.65 -28.65
N LYS A 271 -4.91 16.65 -29.51
CA LYS A 271 -4.77 16.80 -30.97
C LYS A 271 -4.20 18.16 -31.41
N SER A 272 -4.25 19.16 -30.54
CA SER A 272 -3.75 20.51 -30.83
C SER A 272 -2.28 20.73 -30.47
N SER A 273 -1.61 19.71 -29.90
CA SER A 273 -0.20 19.77 -29.53
C SER A 273 0.72 19.74 -30.75
N THR A 274 1.79 20.54 -30.70
CA THR A 274 2.86 20.50 -31.70
C THR A 274 3.77 19.29 -31.50
N LEU A 275 4.48 18.87 -32.55
CA LEU A 275 5.43 17.76 -32.47
C LEU A 275 6.50 17.99 -31.39
N ALA A 276 7.01 19.21 -31.27
CA ALA A 276 8.01 19.59 -30.26
C ALA A 276 7.49 19.37 -28.82
N GLN A 277 6.27 19.82 -28.53
CA GLN A 277 5.63 19.65 -27.22
C GLN A 277 5.38 18.18 -26.88
N ILE A 278 4.99 17.37 -27.87
CA ILE A 278 4.82 15.92 -27.70
C ILE A 278 6.18 15.27 -27.40
N THR A 279 7.22 15.59 -28.15
CA THR A 279 8.56 15.02 -27.93
C THR A 279 9.12 15.37 -26.56
N GLU A 280 8.94 16.61 -26.10
CA GLU A 280 9.36 17.05 -24.78
C GLU A 280 8.57 16.32 -23.67
N SER A 281 7.25 16.20 -23.84
CA SER A 281 6.38 15.52 -22.87
C SER A 281 6.68 14.02 -22.76
N VAL A 282 6.98 13.35 -23.88
CA VAL A 282 7.41 11.94 -23.88
C VAL A 282 8.74 11.78 -23.14
N PHE A 283 9.68 12.70 -23.37
CA PHE A 283 10.97 12.69 -22.71
C PHE A 283 10.84 12.86 -21.19
N ILE A 284 10.07 13.85 -20.73
CA ILE A 284 9.80 14.08 -19.29
C ILE A 284 9.03 12.90 -18.69
N GLY A 285 8.03 12.37 -19.40
CA GLY A 285 7.29 11.19 -18.97
C GLY A 285 8.19 9.96 -18.76
N SER A 286 9.20 9.78 -19.62
CA SER A 286 10.21 8.72 -19.47
C SER A 286 11.06 8.91 -18.20
N ILE A 287 11.48 10.15 -17.91
CA ILE A 287 12.22 10.47 -16.68
C ILE A 287 11.38 10.17 -15.44
N ILE A 288 10.12 10.61 -15.42
CA ILE A 288 9.20 10.37 -14.30
C ILE A 288 9.00 8.86 -14.06
N ASN A 289 8.79 8.08 -15.12
CA ASN A 289 8.66 6.63 -15.01
C ASN A 289 9.95 5.96 -14.50
N THR A 290 11.11 6.43 -14.96
CA THR A 290 12.40 5.93 -14.49
C THR A 290 12.58 6.18 -13.00
N LEU A 291 12.22 7.38 -12.51
CA LEU A 291 12.24 7.71 -11.08
C LEU A 291 11.31 6.81 -10.25
N LEU A 292 10.11 6.53 -10.74
CA LEU A 292 9.19 5.59 -10.07
C LEU A 292 9.79 4.19 -9.96
N ILE A 293 10.40 3.68 -11.03
CA ILE A 293 11.04 2.36 -11.06
C ILE A 293 12.17 2.29 -10.01
N ILE A 294 13.04 3.31 -9.96
CA ILE A 294 14.17 3.37 -9.03
C ILE A 294 13.71 3.40 -7.57
N ILE A 295 12.56 4.02 -7.27
CA ILE A 295 12.06 4.14 -5.90
C ILE A 295 11.32 2.87 -5.47
N PHE A 296 10.36 2.42 -6.28
CA PHE A 296 9.38 1.41 -5.89
C PHE A 296 9.88 -0.03 -6.02
N ILE A 297 10.73 -0.33 -7.01
CA ILE A 297 11.20 -1.70 -7.21
C ILE A 297 12.12 -2.15 -6.07
N PRO A 298 13.18 -1.42 -5.69
CA PRO A 298 14.07 -1.85 -4.61
C PRO A 298 13.36 -1.92 -3.25
N ALA A 299 12.44 -1.00 -2.96
CA ALA A 299 11.62 -1.02 -1.75
C ALA A 299 10.80 -2.33 -1.65
N SER A 300 10.12 -2.69 -2.72
CA SER A 300 9.33 -3.94 -2.78
C SER A 300 10.21 -5.19 -2.75
N GLU A 301 11.44 -5.14 -3.28
CA GLU A 301 12.37 -6.28 -3.19
C GLU A 301 12.87 -6.53 -1.77
N ILE A 302 13.02 -5.49 -0.94
CA ILE A 302 13.35 -5.65 0.48
C ILE A 302 12.23 -6.39 1.21
N GLU A 303 10.98 -5.98 1.00
CA GLU A 303 9.79 -6.63 1.58
C GLU A 303 9.77 -8.13 1.23
N ILE A 304 9.93 -8.45 -0.06
CA ILE A 304 9.93 -9.82 -0.55
C ILE A 304 11.08 -10.65 0.07
N GLU A 305 12.30 -10.14 0.16
CA GLU A 305 13.41 -10.90 0.75
C GLU A 305 13.29 -10.99 2.29
N ALA A 306 12.72 -9.99 2.95
CA ALA A 306 12.45 -10.04 4.40
C ALA A 306 11.39 -11.11 4.74
N GLU A 307 10.32 -11.23 3.95
CA GLU A 307 9.34 -12.32 4.11
C GLU A 307 9.98 -13.71 3.96
N LYS A 308 10.91 -13.86 3.00
CA LYS A 308 11.65 -15.13 2.80
C LYS A 308 12.55 -15.48 3.99
N VAL A 309 13.00 -14.50 4.78
CA VAL A 309 13.71 -14.77 6.04
C VAL A 309 12.77 -15.43 7.05
N ALA A 310 11.51 -14.98 7.16
CA ALA A 310 10.53 -15.61 8.05
C ALA A 310 10.28 -17.08 7.65
N PHE A 311 10.14 -17.35 6.34
CA PHE A 311 10.03 -18.73 5.84
C PHE A 311 11.26 -19.59 6.14
N ALA A 312 12.46 -19.03 6.03
CA ALA A 312 13.69 -19.76 6.38
C ALA A 312 13.80 -20.05 7.88
N ILE A 313 13.35 -19.13 8.75
CA ILE A 313 13.28 -19.38 10.20
C ILE A 313 12.30 -20.52 10.50
N TYR A 314 11.14 -20.53 9.83
CA TYR A 314 10.17 -21.61 9.96
C TYR A 314 10.74 -22.96 9.51
N GLY A 315 11.51 -22.97 8.42
CA GLY A 315 12.11 -24.17 7.83
C GLY A 315 13.30 -24.77 8.59
N ILE A 316 13.69 -24.22 9.74
CA ILE A 316 14.63 -24.87 10.65
C ILE A 316 13.91 -26.12 11.24
N ASP A 317 14.58 -27.26 11.38
CA ASP A 317 14.00 -28.45 12.04
C ASP A 317 13.93 -28.29 13.58
N TRP A 318 13.41 -27.16 14.06
CA TRP A 318 13.41 -26.76 15.46
C TRP A 318 12.40 -27.54 16.31
N TYR A 319 11.33 -28.05 15.70
CA TYR A 319 10.27 -28.81 16.38
C TYR A 319 10.75 -30.19 16.87
N ASN A 320 11.70 -30.80 16.16
CA ASN A 320 12.33 -32.07 16.54
C ASN A 320 13.53 -31.88 17.49
N SER A 321 13.93 -30.64 17.78
CA SER A 321 15.03 -30.36 18.71
C SER A 321 14.68 -30.86 20.11
N LYS A 322 15.63 -31.53 20.77
CA LYS A 322 15.49 -31.96 22.18
C LYS A 322 15.54 -30.78 23.16
N SER A 323 16.01 -29.61 22.71
CA SER A 323 16.19 -28.42 23.54
C SER A 323 14.96 -27.50 23.51
N LEU A 324 14.22 -27.47 24.63
CA LEU A 324 13.09 -26.54 24.83
C LEU A 324 13.50 -25.07 24.66
N ARG A 325 14.79 -24.76 24.93
CA ARG A 325 15.37 -23.41 24.75
C ARG A 325 15.38 -22.99 23.28
N ILE A 326 15.78 -23.89 22.39
CA ILE A 326 15.82 -23.65 20.93
C ILE A 326 14.39 -23.49 20.40
N GLN A 327 13.49 -24.38 20.80
CA GLN A 327 12.08 -24.31 20.38
C GLN A 327 11.42 -22.97 20.72
N LYS A 328 11.54 -22.53 21.99
CA LYS A 328 10.98 -21.23 22.42
C LYS A 328 11.60 -20.06 21.68
N PHE A 329 12.91 -20.07 21.47
CA PHE A 329 13.60 -18.98 20.79
C PHE A 329 13.20 -18.85 19.34
N VAL A 330 13.12 -19.95 18.59
CA VAL A 330 12.69 -19.93 17.20
C VAL A 330 11.25 -19.44 17.09
N LEU A 331 10.36 -19.85 18.01
CA LEU A 331 8.99 -19.36 18.06
C LEU A 331 8.93 -17.83 18.24
N PHE A 332 9.62 -17.27 19.23
CA PHE A 332 9.67 -15.82 19.43
C PHE A 332 10.32 -15.08 18.26
N TRP A 333 11.37 -15.66 17.69
CA TRP A 333 12.04 -15.06 16.53
C TRP A 333 11.12 -15.04 15.30
N LEU A 334 10.35 -16.12 15.08
CA LEU A 334 9.37 -16.23 14.02
C LEU A 334 8.25 -15.19 14.18
N MET A 335 7.70 -15.02 15.39
CA MET A 335 6.67 -14.00 15.67
C MET A 335 7.13 -12.60 15.27
N HIS A 336 8.40 -12.25 15.56
CA HIS A 336 8.95 -10.96 15.15
C HIS A 336 9.25 -10.88 13.64
N ALA A 337 9.68 -11.99 13.02
CA ALA A 337 9.99 -12.03 11.59
C ALA A 337 8.74 -11.94 10.70
N GLN A 338 7.56 -12.28 11.21
CA GLN A 338 6.28 -12.20 10.48
C GLN A 338 5.70 -10.79 10.40
N ILE A 339 6.28 -9.80 11.09
CA ILE A 339 5.87 -8.40 10.96
C ILE A 339 6.37 -7.89 9.60
N PRO A 340 5.48 -7.39 8.72
CA PRO A 340 5.87 -6.99 7.37
C PRO A 340 6.87 -5.84 7.39
N VAL A 341 7.93 -5.97 6.59
CA VAL A 341 8.98 -4.96 6.43
C VAL A 341 8.66 -4.12 5.20
N GLN A 342 7.96 -3.00 5.41
CA GLN A 342 7.50 -2.13 4.32
C GLN A 342 8.03 -0.70 4.48
N MET A 343 8.46 -0.12 3.36
CA MET A 343 8.74 1.31 3.26
C MET A 343 7.43 2.08 3.15
N SER A 344 7.33 3.21 3.84
CA SER A 344 6.10 4.01 3.88
C SER A 344 6.36 5.51 3.77
N GLY A 345 5.56 6.18 2.94
CA GLY A 345 5.56 7.62 2.75
C GLY A 345 4.69 8.31 3.81
N ALA A 346 5.30 8.94 4.80
CA ALA A 346 4.66 9.57 5.97
C ALA A 346 3.63 8.69 6.71
N GLY A 347 3.70 7.37 6.56
CA GLY A 347 2.68 6.44 7.07
C GLY A 347 1.36 6.43 6.27
N MET A 348 1.24 7.24 5.22
CA MET A 348 0.03 7.37 4.39
C MET A 348 0.07 6.49 3.15
N LEU A 349 1.26 6.21 2.63
CA LEU A 349 1.45 5.48 1.37
C LEU A 349 2.44 4.33 1.56
N ASN A 350 2.07 3.12 1.15
CA ASN A 350 3.02 2.01 1.09
C ASN A 350 3.80 2.03 -0.23
N ILE A 351 5.11 1.82 -0.17
CA ILE A 351 5.97 1.88 -1.37
C ILE A 351 6.10 0.48 -1.97
N THR A 352 5.10 0.10 -2.77
CA THR A 352 5.00 -1.23 -3.38
C THR A 352 4.80 -1.16 -4.90
N ARG A 353 5.08 -2.27 -5.61
CA ARG A 353 4.87 -2.34 -7.07
C ARG A 353 3.42 -2.11 -7.49
N SER A 354 2.44 -2.49 -6.67
CA SER A 354 1.03 -2.22 -6.94
C SER A 354 0.72 -0.73 -6.88
N GLN A 355 1.29 -0.02 -5.90
CA GLN A 355 1.14 1.43 -5.76
C GLN A 355 1.79 2.18 -6.92
N MET A 356 2.94 1.72 -7.42
CA MET A 356 3.55 2.25 -8.64
C MET A 356 2.59 2.21 -9.85
N LEU A 357 1.88 1.10 -10.04
CA LEU A 357 0.88 0.96 -11.11
C LEU A 357 -0.36 1.84 -10.86
N GLN A 358 -0.76 2.03 -9.60
CA GLN A 358 -1.86 2.92 -9.25
C GLN A 358 -1.54 4.38 -9.59
N ILE A 359 -0.32 4.86 -9.32
CA ILE A 359 0.13 6.21 -9.70
C ILE A 359 -0.06 6.44 -11.20
N GLN A 360 0.39 5.49 -12.02
CA GLN A 360 0.24 5.58 -13.48
C GLN A 360 -1.23 5.58 -13.92
N ARG A 361 -2.08 4.76 -13.29
CA ARG A 361 -3.52 4.72 -13.57
C ARG A 361 -4.20 6.04 -13.20
N ILE A 362 -3.90 6.60 -12.03
CA ILE A 362 -4.45 7.88 -11.57
C ILE A 362 -4.02 9.00 -12.51
N GLY A 363 -2.74 9.07 -12.88
CA GLY A 363 -2.22 10.05 -13.84
C GLY A 363 -2.93 9.98 -15.20
N TYR A 364 -3.17 8.76 -15.71
CA TYR A 364 -3.93 8.54 -16.95
C TYR A 364 -5.39 8.97 -16.82
N SER A 365 -6.08 8.56 -15.75
CA SER A 365 -7.48 8.95 -15.49
C SER A 365 -7.63 10.47 -15.39
N LEU A 366 -6.74 11.14 -14.66
CA LEU A 366 -6.74 12.61 -14.54
C LEU A 366 -6.45 13.29 -15.89
N SER A 367 -5.52 12.76 -16.68
CA SER A 367 -5.23 13.26 -18.04
C SER A 367 -6.45 13.19 -18.95
N THR A 368 -7.21 12.09 -18.91
CA THR A 368 -8.42 11.92 -19.74
C THR A 368 -9.60 12.74 -19.23
N LEU A 369 -9.64 13.06 -17.93
CA LEU A 369 -10.59 14.00 -17.37
C LEU A 369 -10.30 15.44 -17.82
N LEU A 370 -9.02 15.86 -17.77
CA LEU A 370 -8.59 17.18 -18.20
C LEU A 370 -8.87 17.44 -19.69
N SER A 371 -8.77 16.42 -20.54
CA SER A 371 -9.09 16.58 -21.97
C SER A 371 -10.58 16.80 -22.26
N LYS A 372 -11.46 16.53 -21.29
CA LYS A 372 -12.92 16.72 -21.40
C LYS A 372 -13.46 17.94 -20.66
N LEU A 373 -12.63 18.64 -19.87
CA LEU A 373 -13.02 19.79 -19.06
C LEU A 373 -12.68 21.12 -19.75
N SER A 374 -13.52 22.14 -19.58
CA SER A 374 -13.23 23.51 -20.04
C SER A 374 -12.24 24.23 -19.10
N MET A 375 -11.41 25.13 -19.66
CA MET A 375 -10.34 25.87 -18.95
C MET A 375 -10.78 26.56 -17.65
N ASN A 376 -12.02 27.06 -17.60
CA ASN A 376 -12.56 27.75 -16.42
C ASN A 376 -12.72 26.82 -15.22
N PHE A 377 -12.94 25.51 -15.44
CA PHE A 377 -13.08 24.52 -14.37
C PHE A 377 -11.72 24.12 -13.78
N VAL A 378 -10.66 24.07 -14.60
CA VAL A 378 -9.29 23.70 -14.18
C VAL A 378 -8.67 24.78 -13.29
N LEU A 379 -8.88 26.06 -13.64
CA LEU A 379 -8.40 27.19 -12.85
C LEU A 379 -9.13 27.33 -11.51
N LEU A 380 -10.44 27.05 -11.47
CA LEU A 380 -11.23 27.02 -10.23
C LEU A 380 -10.73 25.92 -9.27
N PHE A 381 -10.38 24.74 -9.78
CA PHE A 381 -9.84 23.64 -8.96
C PHE A 381 -8.42 23.94 -8.43
N ALA A 382 -7.57 24.59 -9.24
CA ALA A 382 -6.23 25.01 -8.84
C ALA A 382 -6.24 26.19 -7.84
N PHE A 383 -7.18 27.14 -7.97
CA PHE A 383 -7.33 28.25 -7.02
C PHE A 383 -7.86 27.79 -5.65
N PHE A 384 -8.76 26.80 -5.63
CA PHE A 384 -9.32 26.26 -4.38
C PHE A 384 -8.29 25.51 -3.54
N THR A 385 -7.28 24.88 -4.16
CA THR A 385 -6.24 24.13 -3.45
C THR A 385 -5.09 25.00 -2.94
N PHE A 386 -4.82 26.16 -3.55
CA PHE A 386 -3.63 26.96 -3.26
C PHE A 386 -3.85 28.20 -2.35
N TRP A 387 -5.07 28.78 -2.30
CA TRP A 387 -5.28 30.05 -1.56
C TRP A 387 -5.95 29.91 -0.18
N ASN A 388 -6.63 28.81 0.08
CA ASN A 388 -7.39 28.70 1.31
C ASN A 388 -6.50 28.09 2.41
N LYS A 389 -5.96 28.94 3.31
CA LYS A 389 -5.27 28.50 4.54
C LYS A 389 -6.16 27.65 5.45
N ASN A 390 -7.49 27.67 5.24
CA ASN A 390 -8.44 26.76 5.88
C ASN A 390 -8.80 25.55 5.01
N ALA A 391 -8.30 25.44 3.77
CA ALA A 391 -8.46 24.23 2.94
C ALA A 391 -7.43 23.13 3.25
N TRP A 392 -6.39 23.40 4.03
CA TRP A 392 -5.65 22.30 4.69
C TRP A 392 -6.52 21.58 5.73
N GLY A 393 -7.62 22.18 6.17
CA GLY A 393 -8.69 21.53 6.95
C GLY A 393 -9.91 21.08 6.13
N LEU A 394 -10.00 21.39 4.83
CA LEU A 394 -11.12 20.99 3.95
C LEU A 394 -10.70 20.01 2.83
N ILE A 395 -9.40 19.72 2.66
CA ILE A 395 -8.89 18.46 2.10
C ILE A 395 -8.78 17.42 3.24
N HIS A 396 -9.75 17.46 4.16
CA HIS A 396 -10.17 16.32 4.99
C HIS A 396 -11.47 15.71 4.42
N GLY A 397 -11.72 15.94 3.13
CA GLY A 397 -12.56 15.06 2.34
C GLY A 397 -11.82 13.75 2.16
N ASN A 398 -12.00 12.86 3.13
CA ASN A 398 -11.78 11.43 3.02
C ASN A 398 -12.30 10.94 1.65
N PHE A 399 -11.43 10.87 0.64
CA PHE A 399 -11.60 9.94 -0.46
C PHE A 399 -11.30 8.55 0.10
N ILE A 400 -12.22 8.07 0.94
CA ILE A 400 -12.40 6.65 1.20
C ILE A 400 -12.97 6.13 -0.12
N GLU A 401 -12.09 5.60 -0.97
CA GLU A 401 -12.53 4.56 -1.90
C GLU A 401 -13.31 3.56 -1.05
N GLY A 402 -14.58 3.35 -1.40
CA GLY A 402 -15.53 2.63 -0.55
C GLY A 402 -15.01 1.25 -0.19
N ARG A 403 -14.85 1.02 1.12
CA ARG A 403 -14.52 -0.28 1.69
C ARG A 403 -15.27 -0.43 3.00
N ILE A 404 -15.72 -1.64 3.35
CA ILE A 404 -15.94 -2.02 4.77
C ILE A 404 -14.86 -1.32 5.57
N ILE A 405 -15.16 -0.65 6.69
CA ILE A 405 -14.23 0.32 7.27
C ILE A 405 -12.80 -0.27 7.33
N GLY A 406 -11.86 0.32 6.59
CA GLY A 406 -10.47 -0.14 6.38
C GLY A 406 -10.21 -1.50 5.67
N GLY A 407 -11.20 -2.09 4.99
CA GLY A 407 -11.09 -3.31 4.17
C GLY A 407 -10.39 -3.12 2.82
N ASP A 408 -10.60 -4.03 1.87
CA ASP A 408 -10.13 -4.04 0.47
C ASP A 408 -11.28 -4.50 -0.45
N VAL A 409 -11.33 -3.98 -1.68
CA VAL A 409 -12.32 -4.42 -2.68
C VAL A 409 -11.99 -5.83 -3.16
N ALA A 410 -12.94 -6.75 -3.10
CA ALA A 410 -12.79 -8.11 -3.58
C ALA A 410 -12.74 -8.16 -5.12
N LYS A 411 -11.78 -8.93 -5.65
CA LYS A 411 -11.71 -9.22 -7.10
C LYS A 411 -12.90 -10.08 -7.51
N ALA A 412 -13.31 -9.97 -8.78
CA ALA A 412 -14.34 -10.84 -9.36
C ALA A 412 -14.03 -12.31 -9.05
N ALA A 413 -15.05 -13.06 -8.61
CA ALA A 413 -14.95 -14.48 -8.24
C ALA A 413 -13.96 -14.82 -7.09
N GLN A 414 -13.44 -13.83 -6.35
CA GLN A 414 -12.54 -14.10 -5.22
C GLN A 414 -13.22 -14.85 -4.07
N PHE A 415 -14.50 -14.55 -3.82
CA PHE A 415 -15.33 -15.19 -2.80
C PHE A 415 -16.64 -15.68 -3.44
N PRO A 416 -16.60 -16.75 -4.25
CA PRO A 416 -17.70 -17.16 -5.13
C PRO A 416 -18.90 -17.75 -4.38
N PHE A 417 -18.82 -17.88 -3.05
CA PHE A 417 -19.91 -18.32 -2.18
C PHE A 417 -20.74 -17.16 -1.63
N MET A 418 -20.32 -15.90 -1.80
CA MET A 418 -21.04 -14.75 -1.24
C MET A 418 -22.40 -14.57 -1.88
N ALA A 419 -23.42 -14.38 -1.04
CA ALA A 419 -24.78 -14.08 -1.43
C ALA A 419 -25.18 -12.69 -0.92
N SER A 420 -25.74 -11.85 -1.79
CA SER A 420 -26.42 -10.63 -1.37
C SER A 420 -27.91 -10.92 -1.21
N LEU A 421 -28.48 -10.45 -0.10
CA LEU A 421 -29.85 -10.74 0.29
C LEU A 421 -30.62 -9.42 0.41
N GLU A 422 -31.55 -9.20 -0.51
CA GLU A 422 -32.51 -8.10 -0.40
C GLU A 422 -33.79 -8.66 0.24
N ILE A 423 -34.08 -8.19 1.45
CA ILE A 423 -35.16 -8.73 2.28
C ILE A 423 -36.29 -7.72 2.32
N LYS A 424 -37.50 -8.16 1.97
CA LYS A 424 -38.71 -7.38 2.16
C LYS A 424 -39.48 -7.92 3.35
N ALA A 425 -39.72 -7.06 4.32
CA ALA A 425 -40.63 -7.28 5.43
C ALA A 425 -41.96 -6.56 5.17
N SER A 426 -42.90 -6.65 6.10
CA SER A 426 -44.25 -6.09 5.95
C SER A 426 -44.27 -4.57 5.79
N THR A 427 -43.31 -3.86 6.39
CA THR A 427 -43.27 -2.39 6.42
C THR A 427 -41.92 -1.80 6.03
N SER A 428 -40.93 -2.63 5.68
CA SER A 428 -39.57 -2.19 5.39
C SER A 428 -38.88 -3.13 4.40
N ALA A 429 -37.81 -2.63 3.78
CA ALA A 429 -36.85 -3.46 3.06
C ALA A 429 -35.47 -3.16 3.63
N TYR A 430 -34.66 -4.20 3.78
CA TYR A 430 -33.29 -4.09 4.29
C TYR A 430 -32.40 -5.10 3.60
N PHE A 431 -31.09 -4.88 3.76
CA PHE A 431 -30.06 -5.68 3.12
C PHE A 431 -29.34 -6.53 4.17
N CYS A 432 -29.08 -7.78 3.81
CA CYS A 432 -28.22 -8.69 4.54
C CYS A 432 -27.26 -9.40 3.58
N ALA A 433 -26.25 -10.05 4.15
CA ALA A 433 -25.36 -10.95 3.44
C ALA A 433 -25.62 -12.41 3.84
N GLY A 434 -25.07 -13.33 3.05
CA GLY A 434 -25.10 -14.76 3.33
C GLY A 434 -24.04 -15.52 2.54
N ALA A 435 -24.02 -16.83 2.70
CA ALA A 435 -23.11 -17.71 1.99
C ALA A 435 -23.82 -18.94 1.41
N LEU A 436 -23.49 -19.30 0.18
CA LEU A 436 -23.93 -20.54 -0.45
C LEU A 436 -23.17 -21.71 0.19
N ILE A 437 -23.88 -22.57 0.94
CA ILE A 437 -23.28 -23.75 1.61
C ILE A 437 -23.64 -25.06 0.88
N HIS A 438 -24.71 -25.05 0.10
CA HIS A 438 -25.13 -26.13 -0.80
C HIS A 438 -25.83 -25.51 -2.02
N LYS A 439 -25.98 -26.25 -3.13
CA LYS A 439 -26.62 -25.76 -4.36
C LYS A 439 -28.05 -25.21 -4.19
N ASN A 440 -28.71 -25.51 -3.08
CA ASN A 440 -30.07 -25.04 -2.75
C ASN A 440 -30.13 -24.28 -1.44
N TRP A 441 -29.00 -24.08 -0.75
CA TRP A 441 -29.00 -23.60 0.63
C TRP A 441 -28.06 -22.43 0.82
N ILE A 442 -28.64 -21.30 1.24
CA ILE A 442 -27.92 -20.14 1.74
C ILE A 442 -27.94 -20.17 3.26
N LEU A 443 -26.78 -20.00 3.87
CA LEU A 443 -26.62 -19.75 5.30
C LEU A 443 -26.57 -18.23 5.54
N THR A 444 -27.32 -17.75 6.53
CA THR A 444 -27.36 -16.34 6.94
C THR A 444 -27.79 -16.23 8.41
N SER A 445 -27.99 -15.01 8.89
CA SER A 445 -28.46 -14.69 10.24
C SER A 445 -29.98 -14.92 10.36
N ALA A 446 -30.45 -15.41 11.50
CA ALA A 446 -31.87 -15.51 11.82
C ALA A 446 -32.52 -14.13 11.98
N LEU A 447 -31.77 -13.15 12.47
CA LEU A 447 -32.17 -11.74 12.57
C LEU A 447 -32.50 -11.14 11.19
N CYS A 448 -31.86 -11.62 10.13
CA CYS A 448 -32.24 -11.25 8.76
C CYS A 448 -33.57 -11.87 8.32
N LEU A 449 -33.97 -13.01 8.89
CA LEU A 449 -35.05 -13.85 8.35
C LEU A 449 -36.36 -13.79 9.15
N TYR A 450 -36.32 -13.47 10.45
CA TYR A 450 -37.48 -13.59 11.35
C TYR A 450 -38.69 -12.72 10.99
N GLN A 451 -38.48 -11.64 10.23
CA GLN A 451 -39.53 -10.75 9.71
C GLN A 451 -39.60 -10.73 8.18
N ALA A 452 -38.91 -11.65 7.50
CA ALA A 452 -38.87 -11.68 6.05
C ALA A 452 -40.19 -12.21 5.48
N ASN A 453 -40.79 -11.44 4.57
CA ASN A 453 -41.91 -11.89 3.72
C ASN A 453 -41.39 -12.51 2.41
N ASN A 454 -40.32 -11.96 1.86
CA ASN A 454 -39.59 -12.56 0.76
C ASN A 454 -38.12 -12.12 0.79
N VAL A 455 -37.29 -12.92 0.13
CA VAL A 455 -35.86 -12.68 -0.02
C VAL A 455 -35.49 -12.82 -1.49
N THR A 456 -34.86 -11.80 -2.05
CA THR A 456 -34.16 -11.90 -3.33
C THR A 456 -32.71 -12.25 -3.04
N VAL A 457 -32.30 -13.44 -3.46
CA VAL A 457 -30.93 -13.93 -3.34
C VAL A 457 -30.21 -13.64 -4.66
N ASN A 458 -29.08 -12.91 -4.60
CA ASN A 458 -28.19 -12.75 -5.75
C ASN A 458 -26.84 -13.43 -5.48
N LEU A 459 -26.35 -14.20 -6.45
CA LEU A 459 -25.07 -14.90 -6.45
C LEU A 459 -24.29 -14.56 -7.73
N GLY A 460 -22.98 -14.78 -7.73
CA GLY A 460 -22.16 -14.75 -8.95
C GLY A 460 -21.72 -13.36 -9.42
N SER A 461 -22.03 -12.31 -8.65
CA SER A 461 -21.61 -10.94 -8.93
C SER A 461 -21.02 -10.29 -7.68
N ASN A 462 -19.96 -9.51 -7.87
CA ASN A 462 -19.37 -8.71 -6.79
C ASN A 462 -20.06 -7.36 -6.62
N SER A 463 -20.80 -6.88 -7.62
CA SER A 463 -21.42 -5.56 -7.58
C SER A 463 -22.91 -5.68 -7.25
N LEU A 464 -23.45 -4.79 -6.42
CA LEU A 464 -24.89 -4.74 -6.13
C LEU A 464 -25.68 -4.20 -7.32
N ASN A 465 -25.20 -3.13 -7.96
CA ASN A 465 -25.98 -2.38 -8.96
C ASN A 465 -25.47 -2.51 -10.41
N ALA A 466 -24.24 -2.96 -10.65
CA ALA A 466 -23.76 -3.13 -12.02
C ALA A 466 -24.42 -4.34 -12.69
N TYR A 467 -24.71 -4.22 -13.99
CA TYR A 467 -25.10 -5.37 -14.80
C TYR A 467 -23.94 -6.37 -14.86
N ASP A 468 -24.17 -7.60 -14.41
CA ASP A 468 -23.20 -8.69 -14.47
C ASP A 468 -23.85 -9.90 -15.12
N PRO A 469 -23.34 -10.38 -16.26
CA PRO A 469 -23.92 -11.52 -16.96
C PRO A 469 -23.82 -12.83 -16.14
N ASN A 470 -22.97 -12.88 -15.12
CA ASN A 470 -22.82 -14.04 -14.24
C ASN A 470 -23.78 -14.00 -13.03
N ARG A 471 -24.55 -12.92 -12.87
CA ARG A 471 -25.49 -12.77 -11.75
C ARG A 471 -26.61 -13.79 -11.85
N ILE A 472 -26.74 -14.62 -10.82
CA ILE A 472 -27.86 -15.53 -10.64
C ILE A 472 -28.77 -14.95 -9.57
N GLN A 473 -29.95 -14.50 -9.98
CA GLN A 473 -30.98 -14.03 -9.06
C GLN A 473 -32.02 -15.11 -8.81
N ARG A 474 -32.43 -15.27 -7.55
CA ARG A 474 -33.52 -16.17 -7.13
C ARG A 474 -34.44 -15.45 -6.16
N PHE A 475 -35.72 -15.46 -6.47
CA PHE A 475 -36.76 -14.98 -5.56
C PHE A 475 -37.25 -16.12 -4.67
N VAL A 476 -37.27 -15.90 -3.36
CA VAL A 476 -37.72 -16.86 -2.37
C VAL A 476 -38.82 -16.23 -1.52
N GLU A 477 -40.04 -16.74 -1.65
CA GLU A 477 -41.16 -16.34 -0.81
C GLU A 477 -41.07 -17.02 0.57
N SER A 478 -41.41 -16.29 1.62
CA SER A 478 -41.31 -16.77 3.00
C SER A 478 -42.36 -17.84 3.30
N SER A 479 -41.89 -18.99 3.77
CA SER A 479 -42.71 -20.08 4.27
C SER A 479 -41.86 -20.91 5.23
N LYS A 480 -42.50 -21.73 6.09
CA LYS A 480 -41.79 -22.69 6.96
C LYS A 480 -40.88 -23.65 6.20
N SER A 481 -41.11 -23.83 4.90
CA SER A 481 -40.31 -24.71 4.05
C SER A 481 -39.15 -23.98 3.36
N THR A 482 -39.20 -22.66 3.19
CA THR A 482 -38.22 -21.90 2.41
C THR A 482 -37.29 -21.07 3.28
N ILE A 483 -37.77 -20.62 4.44
CA ILE A 483 -37.01 -19.89 5.43
C ILE A 483 -37.04 -20.70 6.72
N ILE A 484 -35.88 -21.21 7.14
CA ILE A 484 -35.74 -22.03 8.33
C ILE A 484 -34.84 -21.29 9.32
N ILE A 485 -35.45 -20.81 10.40
CA ILE A 485 -34.77 -20.14 11.50
C ILE A 485 -34.49 -21.18 12.58
N HIS A 486 -33.35 -21.07 13.26
CA HIS A 486 -33.07 -21.92 14.41
C HIS A 486 -34.20 -21.83 15.44
N PRO A 487 -34.75 -22.96 15.93
CA PRO A 487 -35.92 -22.96 16.81
C PRO A 487 -35.70 -22.17 18.11
N ASP A 488 -34.47 -22.17 18.62
CA ASP A 488 -34.09 -21.47 19.85
C ASP A 488 -33.54 -20.05 19.60
N PHE A 489 -33.77 -19.47 18.42
CA PHE A 489 -33.36 -18.08 18.13
C PHE A 489 -34.12 -17.10 19.04
N ASN A 490 -33.36 -16.19 19.66
CA ASN A 490 -33.92 -15.15 20.50
C ASN A 490 -33.48 -13.76 20.00
N ALA A 491 -34.42 -12.99 19.45
CA ALA A 491 -34.15 -11.68 18.85
C ALA A 491 -33.68 -10.61 19.84
N THR A 492 -33.89 -10.78 21.15
CA THR A 492 -33.46 -9.82 22.17
C THR A 492 -32.02 -10.07 22.60
N SER A 493 -31.66 -11.32 22.84
CA SER A 493 -30.30 -11.70 23.28
C SER A 493 -29.35 -12.00 22.12
N LEU A 494 -29.87 -12.11 20.89
CA LEU A 494 -29.17 -12.56 19.69
C LEU A 494 -28.59 -13.99 19.82
N GLN A 495 -29.03 -14.77 20.80
CA GLN A 495 -28.65 -16.17 20.92
C GLN A 495 -29.24 -17.00 19.77
N ASN A 496 -28.44 -17.93 19.27
CA ASN A 496 -28.78 -18.82 18.16
C ASN A 496 -29.17 -18.05 16.89
N ASP A 497 -28.48 -16.93 16.62
CA ASP A 497 -28.68 -16.13 15.43
C ASP A 497 -28.11 -16.81 14.17
N ILE A 498 -28.85 -17.81 13.68
CA ILE A 498 -28.51 -18.61 12.50
C ILE A 498 -29.79 -19.08 11.76
N GLY A 499 -29.77 -18.99 10.44
CA GLY A 499 -30.90 -19.39 9.60
C GLY A 499 -30.48 -19.83 8.20
N LEU A 500 -31.39 -20.56 7.55
CA LEU A 500 -31.21 -21.16 6.25
C LEU A 500 -32.30 -20.71 5.28
N ILE A 501 -31.90 -20.38 4.06
CA ILE A 501 -32.81 -20.12 2.94
C ILE A 501 -32.72 -21.29 1.96
N TYR A 502 -33.85 -21.94 1.69
CA TYR A 502 -33.97 -23.00 0.70
C TYR A 502 -34.43 -22.44 -0.64
N ILE A 503 -33.61 -22.64 -1.67
CA ILE A 503 -33.86 -22.28 -3.06
C ILE A 503 -34.35 -23.53 -3.80
N LYS A 504 -35.60 -23.52 -4.26
CA LYS A 504 -36.23 -24.68 -4.93
C LYS A 504 -35.49 -25.14 -6.19
N THR A 505 -34.96 -24.19 -6.96
CA THR A 505 -34.20 -24.48 -8.19
C THR A 505 -32.71 -24.47 -7.86
N GLU A 506 -32.03 -25.58 -8.15
CA GLU A 506 -30.58 -25.69 -7.95
C GLU A 506 -29.83 -24.52 -8.60
N ILE A 507 -28.86 -23.99 -7.85
CA ILE A 507 -27.91 -23.01 -8.33
C ILE A 507 -26.82 -23.74 -9.13
N PRO A 508 -26.65 -23.43 -10.43
CA PRO A 508 -25.56 -23.98 -11.21
C PRO A 508 -24.23 -23.41 -10.69
N LEU A 509 -23.30 -24.30 -10.34
CA LEU A 509 -21.98 -23.91 -9.88
C LEU A 509 -21.10 -23.50 -11.08
N SER A 510 -20.27 -22.49 -10.87
CA SER A 510 -19.35 -21.93 -11.87
C SER A 510 -18.09 -21.39 -11.18
N GLU A 511 -17.19 -20.76 -11.94
CA GLU A 511 -16.04 -20.05 -11.35
C GLU A 511 -16.50 -18.93 -10.38
N ASN A 512 -17.61 -18.26 -10.72
CA ASN A 512 -18.14 -17.14 -9.94
C ASN A 512 -19.11 -17.59 -8.83
N VAL A 513 -19.59 -18.83 -8.87
CA VAL A 513 -20.59 -19.37 -7.94
C VAL A 513 -20.14 -20.73 -7.42
N GLN A 514 -19.69 -20.80 -6.16
CA GLN A 514 -19.27 -22.03 -5.50
C GLN A 514 -19.84 -22.14 -4.10
N THR A 515 -19.85 -23.34 -3.54
CA THR A 515 -20.23 -23.55 -2.13
C THR A 515 -19.03 -23.37 -1.21
N ILE A 516 -19.26 -22.89 0.01
CA ILE A 516 -18.25 -22.89 1.09
C ILE A 516 -18.49 -24.03 2.08
N LYS A 517 -17.42 -24.62 2.59
CA LYS A 517 -17.48 -25.65 3.63
C LYS A 517 -17.59 -25.02 5.01
N LEU A 518 -18.38 -25.62 5.89
CA LEU A 518 -18.42 -25.25 7.31
C LEU A 518 -17.21 -25.82 8.04
N ALA A 519 -16.64 -25.06 8.97
CA ALA A 519 -15.57 -25.56 9.83
C ALA A 519 -16.06 -26.73 10.69
N SER A 520 -15.23 -27.77 10.78
CA SER A 520 -15.54 -28.99 11.53
C SER A 520 -14.96 -29.00 12.95
N ILE A 521 -14.32 -27.91 13.36
CA ILE A 521 -13.70 -27.76 14.69
C ILE A 521 -14.04 -26.38 15.26
N ASN A 522 -13.96 -26.29 16.59
CA ASN A 522 -14.05 -25.00 17.26
C ASN A 522 -12.81 -24.13 16.95
N LEU A 523 -13.02 -22.83 16.89
CA LEU A 523 -12.01 -21.86 16.48
C LEU A 523 -10.97 -21.64 17.60
N PRO A 524 -9.67 -21.74 17.30
CA PRO A 524 -8.64 -21.25 18.22
C PRO A 524 -8.65 -19.71 18.25
N THR A 525 -8.42 -19.15 19.45
CA THR A 525 -8.26 -17.70 19.67
C THR A 525 -6.98 -17.16 19.03
N LEU A 526 -6.94 -15.87 18.66
CA LEU A 526 -5.82 -15.20 17.98
C LEU A 526 -5.56 -15.69 16.55
N LEU A 527 -6.55 -16.36 15.94
CA LEU A 527 -6.51 -16.74 14.54
C LEU A 527 -6.98 -15.57 13.66
N LYS A 528 -6.25 -15.29 12.58
CA LYS A 528 -6.69 -14.34 11.55
C LYS A 528 -7.85 -14.93 10.77
N ALA A 529 -8.90 -14.16 10.63
CA ALA A 529 -10.07 -14.45 9.83
C ALA A 529 -10.31 -13.34 8.81
N THR A 530 -11.19 -13.58 7.86
CA THR A 530 -11.61 -12.61 6.86
C THR A 530 -13.10 -12.37 6.99
N ALA A 531 -13.48 -11.13 7.27
CA ALA A 531 -14.87 -10.67 7.22
C ALA A 531 -15.19 -10.17 5.82
N LEU A 532 -16.43 -10.43 5.36
CA LEU A 532 -16.87 -10.21 3.98
C LEU A 532 -18.25 -9.55 3.95
N GLY A 533 -18.48 -8.62 3.02
CA GLY A 533 -19.82 -8.07 2.78
C GLY A 533 -19.87 -6.77 1.97
N TRP A 534 -21.06 -6.18 1.93
CA TRP A 534 -21.38 -4.94 1.20
C TRP A 534 -21.88 -3.84 2.13
N GLY A 535 -21.63 -3.97 3.44
CA GLY A 535 -22.10 -3.05 4.45
C GLY A 535 -21.58 -1.62 4.26
N GLN A 536 -22.10 -0.74 5.10
CA GLN A 536 -21.69 0.66 5.14
C GLN A 536 -20.18 0.77 5.41
N THR A 537 -19.58 1.76 4.75
CA THR A 537 -18.12 1.97 4.75
C THR A 537 -17.68 3.12 5.66
N SER A 538 -18.64 3.80 6.29
CA SER A 538 -18.44 4.88 7.25
C SER A 538 -19.72 5.12 8.04
N ASP A 539 -19.61 5.44 9.32
CA ASP A 539 -20.75 5.80 10.17
C ASP A 539 -21.43 7.11 9.70
N ALA A 540 -20.68 7.95 8.97
CA ALA A 540 -21.19 9.20 8.42
C ALA A 540 -22.05 9.00 7.15
N ASN A 541 -22.04 7.80 6.55
CA ASN A 541 -22.72 7.53 5.29
C ASN A 541 -23.53 6.22 5.33
N SER A 542 -24.84 6.33 5.16
CA SER A 542 -25.75 5.19 5.22
C SER A 542 -25.76 4.32 3.95
N THR A 543 -25.00 4.64 2.91
CA THR A 543 -24.97 3.87 1.66
C THR A 543 -24.12 2.60 1.79
N LEU A 544 -24.64 1.50 1.25
CA LEU A 544 -23.92 0.23 1.12
C LEU A 544 -22.77 0.34 0.11
N ALA A 545 -21.71 -0.45 0.32
CA ALA A 545 -20.64 -0.59 -0.64
C ALA A 545 -21.18 -1.19 -1.96
N GLN A 546 -20.82 -0.58 -3.09
CA GLN A 546 -21.29 -1.06 -4.39
C GLN A 546 -20.65 -2.38 -4.80
N ASP A 547 -19.37 -2.55 -4.48
CA ASP A 547 -18.61 -3.77 -4.74
C ASP A 547 -18.33 -4.51 -3.44
N LEU A 548 -18.21 -5.83 -3.52
CA LEU A 548 -17.93 -6.70 -2.39
C LEU A 548 -16.61 -6.30 -1.73
N GLN A 549 -16.62 -6.21 -0.42
CA GLN A 549 -15.46 -5.83 0.39
C GLN A 549 -15.02 -6.98 1.27
N PHE A 550 -13.75 -6.99 1.63
CA PHE A 550 -13.20 -7.92 2.61
C PHE A 550 -12.20 -7.24 3.54
N VAL A 551 -12.09 -7.71 4.77
CA VAL A 551 -11.09 -7.21 5.72
C VAL A 551 -10.53 -8.34 6.57
N THR A 552 -9.25 -8.24 6.91
CA THR A 552 -8.59 -9.22 7.79
C THR A 552 -8.78 -8.80 9.24
N VAL A 553 -9.44 -9.65 10.02
CA VAL A 553 -9.73 -9.42 11.45
C VAL A 553 -9.09 -10.51 12.30
N GLU A 554 -8.92 -10.24 13.58
CA GLU A 554 -8.39 -11.20 14.55
C GLU A 554 -9.52 -11.73 15.45
N ILE A 555 -9.61 -13.04 15.60
CA ILE A 555 -10.54 -13.67 16.54
C ILE A 555 -10.04 -13.46 17.97
N ILE A 556 -10.85 -12.81 18.81
CA ILE A 556 -10.53 -12.54 20.22
C ILE A 556 -11.24 -13.52 21.15
N THR A 557 -10.84 -13.53 22.42
CA THR A 557 -11.46 -14.40 23.42
C THR A 557 -12.85 -13.90 23.82
N ASN A 558 -13.73 -14.82 24.25
CA ASN A 558 -15.04 -14.42 24.81
C ASN A 558 -14.88 -13.51 26.03
N LEU A 559 -13.85 -13.72 26.86
CA LEU A 559 -13.57 -12.88 28.03
C LEU A 559 -13.24 -11.44 27.62
N GLU A 560 -12.39 -11.25 26.61
CA GLU A 560 -12.11 -9.91 26.06
C GLU A 560 -13.35 -9.27 25.46
N CYS A 561 -14.21 -10.07 24.80
CA CYS A 561 -15.46 -9.56 24.26
C CYS A 561 -16.46 -9.16 25.36
N GLN A 562 -16.56 -9.95 26.44
CA GLN A 562 -17.38 -9.66 27.62
C GLN A 562 -16.95 -8.39 28.35
N ALA A 563 -15.68 -8.01 28.27
CA ALA A 563 -15.22 -6.74 28.84
C ALA A 563 -15.89 -5.52 28.18
N ILE A 564 -16.38 -5.65 26.95
CA ILE A 564 -17.07 -4.59 26.20
C ILE A 564 -18.59 -4.80 26.20
N PHE A 565 -19.05 -6.02 25.90
CA PHE A 565 -20.49 -6.31 25.72
C PHE A 565 -21.17 -6.96 26.94
N GLY A 566 -20.43 -7.16 28.02
CA GLY A 566 -20.96 -7.72 29.27
C GLY A 566 -21.52 -9.13 29.11
N SER A 567 -22.59 -9.42 29.84
CA SER A 567 -23.23 -10.74 29.91
C SER A 567 -23.98 -11.18 28.65
N GLN A 568 -23.98 -10.35 27.59
CA GLN A 568 -24.57 -10.72 26.30
C GLN A 568 -23.79 -11.85 25.61
N ILE A 569 -22.47 -11.92 25.83
CA ILE A 569 -21.59 -12.86 25.11
C ILE A 569 -21.72 -14.28 25.67
N THR A 570 -22.11 -15.22 24.80
CA THR A 570 -22.24 -16.65 25.09
C THR A 570 -21.19 -17.50 24.38
N ASP A 571 -21.15 -18.80 24.69
CA ASP A 571 -20.27 -19.77 24.04
C ASP A 571 -20.65 -20.08 22.58
N SER A 572 -21.85 -19.68 22.14
CA SER A 572 -22.23 -19.73 20.72
C SER A 572 -21.80 -18.50 19.93
N MET A 573 -21.23 -17.48 20.56
CA MET A 573 -20.80 -16.23 19.92
C MET A 573 -19.28 -16.06 19.94
N VAL A 574 -18.69 -15.66 18.82
CA VAL A 574 -17.27 -15.30 18.70
C VAL A 574 -17.15 -13.83 18.35
N CYS A 575 -16.15 -13.16 18.89
CA CYS A 575 -15.89 -11.77 18.55
C CYS A 575 -14.59 -11.63 17.78
N VAL A 576 -14.54 -10.62 16.94
CA VAL A 576 -13.37 -10.27 16.13
C VAL A 576 -13.00 -8.83 16.36
N LYS A 577 -11.72 -8.53 16.20
CA LYS A 577 -11.17 -7.19 16.30
C LYS A 577 -10.39 -6.84 15.03
N GLY A 578 -10.70 -5.70 14.44
CA GLY A 578 -9.94 -5.12 13.34
C GLY A 578 -8.64 -4.46 13.79
N LYS A 579 -7.78 -4.07 12.84
CA LYS A 579 -6.50 -3.43 13.16
C LYS A 579 -6.66 -2.00 13.71
N ASP A 580 -7.75 -1.33 13.34
CA ASP A 580 -8.14 -0.01 13.86
C ASP A 580 -9.68 0.10 14.00
N ASN A 581 -10.35 0.84 13.12
CA ASN A 581 -11.81 1.02 13.06
C ASN A 581 -12.48 -0.02 12.13
N GLU A 582 -11.81 -1.15 11.91
CA GLU A 582 -12.19 -2.12 10.89
C GLU A 582 -13.16 -3.17 11.43
N GLY A 583 -14.27 -3.38 10.73
CA GLY A 583 -15.27 -4.37 11.15
C GLY A 583 -16.51 -4.39 10.26
N PRO A 584 -17.39 -5.38 10.44
CA PRO A 584 -18.69 -5.41 9.80
C PRO A 584 -19.53 -4.20 10.23
N CYS A 585 -20.41 -3.74 9.34
CA CYS A 585 -21.35 -2.67 9.63
C CYS A 585 -22.77 -3.01 9.14
N TYR A 586 -23.68 -2.04 9.19
CA TYR A 586 -25.03 -2.18 8.63
C TYR A 586 -24.98 -2.69 7.19
N GLY A 587 -25.66 -3.81 6.93
CA GLY A 587 -25.67 -4.51 5.65
C GLY A 587 -24.75 -5.75 5.59
N ASP A 588 -23.81 -5.91 6.52
CA ASP A 588 -22.96 -7.11 6.60
C ASP A 588 -23.59 -8.23 7.44
N THR A 589 -24.71 -7.98 8.13
CA THR A 589 -25.41 -8.96 8.97
C THR A 589 -25.74 -10.23 8.16
N GLY A 590 -25.45 -11.39 8.74
CA GLY A 590 -25.54 -12.71 8.09
C GLY A 590 -24.36 -13.06 7.18
N GLY A 591 -23.46 -12.11 6.93
CA GLY A 591 -22.25 -12.33 6.12
C GLY A 591 -21.26 -13.30 6.78
N PRO A 592 -20.51 -14.07 5.98
CA PRO A 592 -19.61 -15.10 6.49
C PRO A 592 -18.32 -14.50 7.06
N LEU A 593 -17.92 -15.01 8.22
CA LEU A 593 -16.53 -14.98 8.70
C LEU A 593 -15.84 -16.25 8.21
N VAL A 594 -14.75 -16.08 7.46
CA VAL A 594 -14.03 -17.21 6.86
C VAL A 594 -12.60 -17.29 7.35
N ILE A 595 -12.08 -18.50 7.49
CA ILE A 595 -10.66 -18.75 7.77
C ILE A 595 -10.07 -19.61 6.66
N ARG A 596 -8.74 -19.55 6.54
CA ARG A 596 -7.97 -20.53 5.79
C ARG A 596 -7.19 -21.37 6.80
N PRO A 597 -7.58 -22.63 7.07
CA PRO A 597 -6.82 -23.52 7.94
C PRO A 597 -5.37 -23.65 7.44
N LEU A 598 -4.43 -23.77 8.38
CA LEU A 598 -3.01 -23.96 8.06
C LEU A 598 -2.82 -25.19 7.16
N GLY A 599 -2.18 -25.02 6.01
CA GLY A 599 -1.95 -26.10 5.04
C GLY A 599 -3.13 -26.41 4.11
N SER A 600 -4.27 -25.72 4.26
CA SER A 600 -5.40 -25.84 3.34
C SER A 600 -5.42 -24.70 2.32
N SER A 601 -5.72 -25.02 1.06
CA SER A 601 -6.05 -24.01 0.03
C SER A 601 -7.51 -23.57 0.08
N VAL A 602 -8.35 -24.25 0.86
CA VAL A 602 -9.80 -24.08 0.90
C VAL A 602 -10.20 -23.18 2.08
N LEU A 603 -11.09 -22.22 1.82
CA LEU A 603 -11.70 -21.40 2.86
C LEU A 603 -12.80 -22.18 3.59
N GLU A 604 -12.88 -21.99 4.90
CA GLU A 604 -13.92 -22.56 5.74
C GLU A 604 -14.73 -21.45 6.40
N HIS A 605 -16.04 -21.63 6.44
CA HIS A 605 -16.99 -20.73 7.08
C HIS A 605 -17.07 -21.03 8.57
N VAL A 606 -16.79 -20.03 9.39
CA VAL A 606 -16.62 -20.22 10.84
C VAL A 606 -17.52 -19.38 11.72
N GLY A 607 -18.11 -18.31 11.15
CA GLY A 607 -19.09 -17.51 11.86
C GLY A 607 -19.96 -16.66 10.96
N LEU A 608 -21.04 -16.11 11.51
CA LEU A 608 -22.01 -15.26 10.81
C LEU A 608 -22.07 -13.90 11.50
N SER A 609 -21.93 -12.81 10.75
CA SER A 609 -22.00 -11.46 11.32
C SER A 609 -23.36 -11.23 11.98
N THR A 610 -23.39 -10.82 13.25
CA THR A 610 -24.65 -10.63 14.01
C THR A 610 -24.79 -9.23 14.60
N PHE A 611 -23.75 -8.70 15.24
CA PHE A 611 -23.79 -7.38 15.88
C PHE A 611 -22.42 -6.69 15.86
N PHE A 612 -22.44 -5.37 16.05
CA PHE A 612 -21.27 -4.50 16.18
C PHE A 612 -21.50 -3.52 17.34
N SER A 613 -20.50 -2.69 17.66
CA SER A 613 -20.58 -1.77 18.79
C SER A 613 -21.64 -0.70 18.63
N GLY A 614 -22.34 -0.39 19.73
CA GLY A 614 -23.26 0.76 19.80
C GLY A 614 -22.57 2.12 19.70
N ASN A 615 -21.23 2.16 19.81
CA ASN A 615 -20.43 3.36 19.60
C ASN A 615 -20.22 3.72 18.12
N GLY A 616 -20.75 2.91 17.19
CA GLY A 616 -20.56 3.04 15.75
C GLY A 616 -19.66 1.94 15.19
N CYS A 617 -19.80 1.69 13.89
CA CYS A 617 -18.98 0.72 13.16
C CYS A 617 -17.52 1.18 13.06
N GLU A 618 -17.24 2.49 13.08
CA GLU A 618 -15.89 3.05 13.05
C GLU A 618 -15.22 3.09 14.44
N SER A 619 -15.86 2.51 15.47
CA SER A 619 -15.25 2.34 16.79
C SER A 619 -14.15 1.27 16.77
N LYS A 620 -13.25 1.31 17.77
CA LYS A 620 -12.20 0.29 17.96
C LYS A 620 -12.67 -0.94 18.74
N ASP A 621 -13.97 -0.99 19.02
CA ASP A 621 -14.59 -2.06 19.78
C ASP A 621 -14.71 -3.32 18.89
N PRO A 622 -14.70 -4.52 19.48
CA PRO A 622 -14.86 -5.74 18.71
C PRO A 622 -16.26 -5.85 18.09
N SER A 623 -16.39 -6.70 17.07
CA SER A 623 -17.68 -7.05 16.46
C SER A 623 -18.03 -8.51 16.74
N GLY A 624 -19.32 -8.81 16.86
CA GLY A 624 -19.85 -10.12 17.24
C GLY A 624 -20.36 -10.96 16.06
N TYR A 625 -20.05 -12.24 16.12
CA TYR A 625 -20.43 -13.26 15.14
C TYR A 625 -21.04 -14.49 15.85
N THR A 626 -22.02 -15.15 15.23
CA THR A 626 -22.49 -16.47 15.67
C THR A 626 -21.49 -17.52 15.19
N ARG A 627 -20.96 -18.38 16.08
CA ARG A 627 -20.10 -19.52 15.68
C ARG A 627 -20.90 -20.51 14.85
N THR A 628 -20.38 -20.99 13.73
CA THR A 628 -21.10 -22.00 12.92
C THR A 628 -20.92 -23.43 13.42
N TYR A 629 -19.78 -23.75 14.03
CA TYR A 629 -19.44 -25.10 14.49
C TYR A 629 -20.53 -25.76 15.36
N PRO A 630 -21.10 -25.10 16.39
CA PRO A 630 -22.16 -25.69 17.23
C PRO A 630 -23.45 -26.06 16.48
N TYR A 631 -23.66 -25.52 15.28
CA TYR A 631 -24.88 -25.70 14.49
C TYR A 631 -24.70 -26.62 13.29
N VAL A 632 -23.51 -27.20 13.09
CA VAL A 632 -23.23 -28.07 11.92
C VAL A 632 -24.22 -29.23 11.82
N ASP A 633 -24.57 -29.85 12.95
CA ASP A 633 -25.51 -30.97 12.97
C ASP A 633 -26.94 -30.51 12.66
N TRP A 634 -27.38 -29.39 13.25
CA TRP A 634 -28.67 -28.77 12.91
C TRP A 634 -28.77 -28.40 11.42
N ILE A 635 -27.70 -27.86 10.84
CA ILE A 635 -27.64 -27.52 9.41
C ILE A 635 -27.76 -28.79 8.56
N LYS A 636 -26.98 -29.83 8.87
CA LYS A 636 -27.03 -31.11 8.14
C LYS A 636 -28.40 -31.77 8.23
N ASP A 637 -28.98 -31.84 9.42
CA ASP A 637 -30.30 -32.42 9.64
C ASP A 637 -31.39 -31.65 8.89
N THR A 638 -31.28 -30.32 8.83
CA THR A 638 -32.21 -29.48 8.09
C THR A 638 -32.07 -29.69 6.58
N ILE A 639 -30.83 -29.76 6.07
CA ILE A 639 -30.55 -30.03 4.65
C ILE A 639 -31.07 -31.42 4.26
N ASN A 640 -30.84 -32.45 5.07
CA ASN A 640 -31.21 -33.84 4.76
C ASN A 640 -32.72 -34.11 4.81
N LYS A 641 -33.51 -33.26 5.50
CA LYS A 641 -34.98 -33.38 5.56
C LYS A 641 -35.68 -32.92 4.27
N LYS A 642 -34.93 -32.42 3.29
CA LYS A 642 -35.42 -31.91 2.02
C LYS A 642 -34.61 -32.47 0.86
#